data_AF-A0A933PN98-F1
#
_entry.id   AF-A0A933PN98-F1
#
_cell.length_a   1.000
_cell.length_b   1.000
_cell.length_c   1.000
_cell.angle_alpha   90.00
_cell.angle_beta   90.00
_cell.angle_gamma   90.00
#
_symmetry.space_group_name_H-M   'P 1'
#
loop_
_entity.id
_entity.type
_entity.pdbx_description
1 polymer ?
#
loop_
_entity_poly.entity_id
_entity_poly.type
_entity_poly.pdbx_seq_one_letter_code
_entity_poly.pdbx_strand_id
1 'polypeptide(L)'
;MYPILRREAFSDVTFLWEVEAPDVAQAAQPGHFVMLRLYEGAERIPLTVADYDRGRGTITMVIQALGKTTREMRDDYKAGDRFLDFVGPLGLPQHVEKVGHVVFVGGGLGVAPVYPQLRAFKEAGNRVTAIMGFRNKGLVFWEDKFRQHSDDLIICTDDGSYGRPGFVTAALSDLIDKDRPDLVVAIGPLPMMHACVDVTRPSGVKTMVSLNTIMVDGTGMCGSCRVTVGKEVKFACVDGPDFDGHQVDFKELHARQKRFKDEEAKANAQLDHICNLERMLVVEGKRSYKKLAALEKHQVKMPERDPHERAANFEEVNLGYSIEDALREAERCIQCAKPTCIAGCPVSIDIPTFIRKLLLRDIDGALATIYESSIFPSICGRVCPQETQCEAQCVITKKMESVAIGRLERYIGDFARPPKAQPPRFAERLGKVAIVGSGPGGLAAAADLVRFGAEVVVYEALHVLGGVLQYGIPSFRLPRAIIDREIQRLRDMGVRFETNKVIGKTFTIPQMLGPMGFDSVFVAAGAGAPSFLGIPGEFAGRVYSANEFLTRVNLMGGDKFPFLDTPISHGKSVVVIGAGNTAMDCLRVAKRLGAPTVRCVYRRTEAEAPARIEEIRHAKEEGIEFFFLHAPVEIRVSDTGDVKGMRVQKMKLGEPDEKGRRKPVPLDEFVELECDTVIYALGTNANPIVAQATPGLGTNKWGYIVADDKTQATSLTGVFAGGDIVTGGATVILAMGAGRRAARAIGAYLQQKKAKWPITEADASAFVPPLPISQAAPAPLTALGKTCAKCHRPLEGDEDYICCADATLAWRCTACGKVSEGFAFPYGMCPHCGGALEARDGKAVAGDAATQAIRTAFEIELGGRAFYQRAAAQAADPALKELFGKFAAMEDEHMDTLARRYHAAVPEAIEGFRIDLAAVRAGFDDKPSDAASLFRLAIAFEERAVAFFESRTAEVEAGSAEQQLYEELAAEEREHVAVLATEFSRWRSGKAGIL
;
A
#
# COMPACT_ATOMS: atom_id res chain seq x y z
N MET A 1 -0.91 -18.67 -5.34
CA MET A 1 0.47 -18.54 -4.82
C MET A 1 1.02 -19.94 -4.59
N TYR A 2 2.31 -20.17 -4.85
CA TYR A 2 2.91 -21.51 -4.93
C TYR A 2 3.92 -21.74 -3.80
N PRO A 3 3.59 -22.55 -2.78
CA PRO A 3 4.44 -22.79 -1.61
C PRO A 3 5.76 -23.51 -1.93
N ILE A 4 6.82 -23.10 -1.23
CA ILE A 4 8.12 -23.78 -1.25
C ILE A 4 8.14 -24.77 -0.10
N LEU A 5 8.09 -26.07 -0.43
CA LEU A 5 8.03 -27.13 0.57
C LEU A 5 9.42 -27.52 1.09
N ARG A 6 10.41 -27.49 0.20
CA ARG A 6 11.78 -27.92 0.52
C ARG A 6 12.80 -27.05 -0.18
N ARG A 7 13.88 -26.73 0.54
CA ARG A 7 15.10 -26.12 0.00
C ARG A 7 16.30 -26.94 0.43
N GLU A 8 17.20 -27.23 -0.51
CA GLU A 8 18.46 -27.93 -0.25
C GLU A 8 19.59 -27.19 -0.95
N ALA A 9 20.64 -26.80 -0.24
CA ALA A 9 21.80 -26.13 -0.83
C ALA A 9 22.88 -27.17 -1.19
N PHE A 10 23.27 -27.24 -2.45
CA PHE A 10 24.37 -28.08 -2.91
C PHE A 10 25.72 -27.34 -2.83
N SER A 11 25.71 -26.02 -2.96
CA SER A 11 26.86 -25.13 -2.76
C SER A 11 26.41 -23.69 -2.44
N ASP A 12 27.35 -22.76 -2.29
CA ASP A 12 27.06 -21.33 -2.08
C ASP A 12 26.26 -20.67 -3.22
N VAL A 13 26.25 -21.31 -4.39
CA VAL A 13 25.58 -20.78 -5.59
C VAL A 13 24.54 -21.74 -6.17
N THR A 14 24.58 -23.03 -5.84
CA THR A 14 23.64 -24.01 -6.41
C THR A 14 22.73 -24.58 -5.32
N PHE A 15 21.43 -24.55 -5.57
CA PHE A 15 20.43 -25.02 -4.63
C PHE A 15 19.22 -25.62 -5.36
N LEU A 16 18.48 -26.47 -4.65
CA LEU A 16 17.29 -27.15 -5.11
C LEU A 16 16.08 -26.63 -4.35
N TRP A 17 15.00 -26.38 -5.07
CA TRP A 17 13.69 -26.08 -4.53
C TRP A 17 12.67 -27.12 -4.94
N GLU A 18 11.80 -27.46 -4.00
CA GLU A 18 10.61 -28.27 -4.22
C GLU A 18 9.39 -27.40 -3.97
N VAL A 19 8.59 -27.21 -5.02
CA VAL A 19 7.44 -26.29 -5.03
C VAL A 19 6.17 -27.09 -5.18
N GLU A 20 5.17 -26.77 -4.39
CA GLU A 20 3.84 -27.35 -4.53
C GLU A 20 3.11 -26.73 -5.73
N ALA A 21 2.90 -27.54 -6.76
CA ALA A 21 2.21 -27.16 -7.99
C ALA A 21 1.52 -28.40 -8.60
N PRO A 22 0.41 -28.89 -8.02
CA PRO A 22 -0.15 -30.20 -8.34
C PRO A 22 -0.55 -30.37 -9.81
N ASP A 23 -1.20 -29.36 -10.39
CA ASP A 23 -1.60 -29.40 -11.80
C ASP A 23 -0.39 -29.45 -12.74
N VAL A 24 0.69 -28.73 -12.38
CA VAL A 24 1.95 -28.73 -13.13
C VAL A 24 2.63 -30.09 -13.01
N ALA A 25 2.74 -30.63 -11.81
CA ALA A 25 3.35 -31.93 -11.54
C ALA A 25 2.63 -33.06 -12.28
N GLN A 26 1.31 -33.01 -12.37
CA GLN A 26 0.52 -34.00 -13.07
C GLN A 26 0.81 -34.02 -14.57
N ALA A 27 0.94 -32.84 -15.19
CA ALA A 27 1.22 -32.68 -16.61
C ALA A 27 2.72 -32.75 -16.97
N ALA A 28 3.61 -32.65 -15.99
CA ALA A 28 5.06 -32.61 -16.22
C ALA A 28 5.57 -33.89 -16.90
N GLN A 29 6.48 -33.69 -17.85
CA GLN A 29 7.17 -34.72 -18.61
C GLN A 29 8.65 -34.31 -18.74
N PRO A 30 9.56 -35.25 -19.01
CA PRO A 30 10.97 -34.93 -19.24
C PRO A 30 11.13 -33.93 -20.39
N GLY A 31 11.99 -32.92 -20.23
CA GLY A 31 12.21 -31.85 -21.21
C GLY A 31 11.36 -30.59 -20.98
N HIS A 32 10.34 -30.64 -20.12
CA HIS A 32 9.54 -29.46 -19.77
C HIS A 32 10.29 -28.49 -18.84
N PHE A 33 9.84 -27.23 -18.88
CA PHE A 33 10.26 -26.18 -17.96
C PHE A 33 9.04 -25.44 -17.38
N VAL A 34 9.29 -24.57 -16.41
CA VAL A 34 8.30 -23.68 -15.81
C VAL A 34 8.77 -22.24 -15.90
N MET A 35 7.83 -21.29 -15.89
CA MET A 35 8.10 -19.86 -15.73
C MET A 35 7.63 -19.44 -14.35
N LEU A 36 8.47 -18.71 -13.61
CA LEU A 36 8.08 -18.19 -12.30
C LEU A 36 8.33 -16.70 -12.16
N ARG A 37 7.63 -16.09 -11.20
CA ARG A 37 7.85 -14.70 -10.75
C ARG A 37 7.74 -14.64 -9.23
N LEU A 38 8.73 -14.00 -8.61
CA LEU A 38 8.88 -13.94 -7.15
C LEU A 38 7.81 -13.04 -6.50
N TYR A 39 7.73 -11.78 -6.93
CA TYR A 39 6.86 -10.74 -6.40
C TYR A 39 6.39 -9.81 -7.53
N GLU A 40 5.48 -8.90 -7.21
CA GLU A 40 4.97 -7.92 -8.18
C GLU A 40 6.10 -7.01 -8.67
N GLY A 41 6.30 -6.93 -9.99
CA GLY A 41 7.40 -6.19 -10.60
C GLY A 41 8.72 -6.96 -10.74
N ALA A 42 8.82 -8.19 -10.20
CA ALA A 42 9.96 -9.07 -10.44
C ALA A 42 9.97 -9.61 -11.88
N GLU A 43 11.15 -10.08 -12.31
CA GLU A 43 11.34 -10.76 -13.60
C GLU A 43 10.56 -12.09 -13.66
N ARG A 44 10.03 -12.41 -14.85
CA ARG A 44 9.56 -13.77 -15.16
C ARG A 44 10.73 -14.59 -15.70
N ILE A 45 11.16 -15.61 -14.97
CA ILE A 45 12.33 -16.42 -15.36
C ILE A 45 11.94 -17.86 -15.73
N PRO A 46 12.53 -18.43 -16.80
CA PRO A 46 12.40 -19.84 -17.14
C PRO A 46 13.30 -20.69 -16.24
N LEU A 47 12.77 -21.78 -15.69
CA LEU A 47 13.54 -22.77 -14.92
C LEU A 47 13.13 -24.17 -15.34
N THR A 48 14.12 -25.00 -15.67
CA THR A 48 13.86 -26.36 -16.13
C THR A 48 13.35 -27.24 -15.00
N VAL A 49 12.41 -28.13 -15.31
CA VAL A 49 11.92 -29.13 -14.37
C VAL A 49 13.00 -30.21 -14.20
N ALA A 50 13.57 -30.29 -13.01
CA ALA A 50 14.63 -31.24 -12.69
C ALA A 50 14.10 -32.57 -12.15
N ASP A 51 12.93 -32.57 -11.51
CA ASP A 51 12.17 -33.77 -11.14
C ASP A 51 10.71 -33.35 -10.85
N TYR A 52 9.82 -34.32 -10.72
CA TYR A 52 8.42 -34.07 -10.34
C TYR A 52 7.82 -35.29 -9.66
N ASP A 53 6.93 -35.05 -8.69
CA ASP A 53 6.20 -36.10 -7.97
C ASP A 53 4.69 -35.85 -8.12
N ARG A 54 4.01 -36.75 -8.86
CA ARG A 54 2.58 -36.66 -9.11
C ARG A 54 1.73 -36.93 -7.88
N GLY A 55 2.20 -37.77 -6.96
CA GLY A 55 1.46 -38.13 -5.74
C GLY A 55 1.55 -37.04 -4.68
N ARG A 56 2.70 -36.36 -4.59
CA ARG A 56 2.91 -35.21 -3.70
C ARG A 56 2.50 -33.88 -4.35
N GLY A 57 2.30 -33.84 -5.67
CA GLY A 57 1.93 -32.64 -6.41
C GLY A 57 3.07 -31.61 -6.50
N THR A 58 4.33 -32.07 -6.55
CA THR A 58 5.50 -31.19 -6.46
C THR A 58 6.34 -31.15 -7.71
N ILE A 59 6.89 -29.98 -8.01
CA ILE A 59 7.92 -29.75 -9.02
C ILE A 59 9.25 -29.46 -8.33
N THR A 60 10.29 -30.18 -8.74
CA THR A 60 11.66 -29.95 -8.29
C THR A 60 12.42 -29.16 -9.34
N MET A 61 13.12 -28.13 -8.90
CA MET A 61 14.00 -27.30 -9.72
C MET A 61 15.36 -27.21 -9.06
N VAL A 62 16.42 -27.24 -9.87
CA VAL A 62 17.78 -26.93 -9.41
C VAL A 62 18.20 -25.63 -10.07
N ILE A 63 18.71 -24.71 -9.27
CA ILE A 63 18.97 -23.32 -9.65
C ILE A 63 20.41 -22.97 -9.29
N GLN A 64 21.06 -22.20 -10.16
CA GLN A 64 22.33 -21.56 -9.86
C GLN A 64 22.12 -20.04 -9.74
N ALA A 65 22.51 -19.46 -8.60
CA ALA A 65 22.44 -18.03 -8.33
C ALA A 65 23.49 -17.25 -9.15
N LEU A 66 23.09 -16.74 -10.32
CA LEU A 66 23.95 -15.98 -11.23
C LEU A 66 23.41 -14.56 -11.46
N GLY A 67 22.13 -14.46 -11.80
CA GLY A 67 21.44 -13.18 -11.99
C GLY A 67 20.75 -12.70 -10.72
N LYS A 68 20.37 -11.42 -10.71
CA LYS A 68 19.67 -10.76 -9.58
C LYS A 68 18.54 -11.61 -9.02
N THR A 69 17.58 -12.03 -9.86
CA THR A 69 16.40 -12.81 -9.45
C THR A 69 16.79 -14.12 -8.77
N THR A 70 17.74 -14.87 -9.33
CA THR A 70 18.21 -16.14 -8.73
C THR A 70 19.01 -15.97 -7.45
N ARG A 71 19.64 -14.80 -7.24
CA ARG A 71 20.31 -14.43 -5.99
C ARG A 71 19.28 -14.06 -4.92
N GLU A 72 18.26 -13.28 -5.26
CA GLU A 72 17.12 -13.00 -4.37
C GLU A 72 16.44 -14.29 -3.92
N MET A 73 16.22 -15.26 -4.83
CA MET A 73 15.73 -16.59 -4.45
C MET A 73 16.63 -17.26 -3.41
N ARG A 74 17.94 -17.20 -3.56
CA ARG A 74 18.87 -17.82 -2.60
C ARG A 74 18.87 -17.10 -1.25
N ASP A 75 18.85 -15.78 -1.26
CA ASP A 75 19.16 -14.95 -0.10
C ASP A 75 17.90 -14.58 0.71
N ASP A 76 16.78 -14.31 0.02
CA ASP A 76 15.58 -13.71 0.64
C ASP A 76 14.43 -14.72 0.84
N TYR A 77 14.52 -15.91 0.24
CA TYR A 77 13.47 -16.93 0.32
C TYR A 77 13.91 -18.23 1.01
N LYS A 78 12.98 -18.85 1.72
CA LYS A 78 13.14 -20.11 2.47
C LYS A 78 11.91 -21.01 2.32
N ALA A 79 12.03 -22.25 2.80
CA ALA A 79 10.89 -23.15 2.90
C ALA A 79 9.78 -22.52 3.76
N GLY A 80 8.53 -22.62 3.30
CA GLY A 80 7.37 -21.94 3.85
C GLY A 80 6.99 -20.63 3.13
N ASP A 81 7.93 -20.00 2.42
CA ASP A 81 7.60 -18.85 1.58
C ASP A 81 6.88 -19.30 0.30
N ARG A 82 6.39 -18.33 -0.49
CA ARG A 82 5.57 -18.59 -1.68
C ARG A 82 6.05 -17.76 -2.84
N PHE A 83 6.00 -18.35 -4.03
CA PHE A 83 6.07 -17.57 -5.26
C PHE A 83 4.73 -16.95 -5.60
N LEU A 84 4.77 -15.72 -6.13
CA LEU A 84 3.59 -15.05 -6.65
C LEU A 84 3.00 -15.83 -7.83
N ASP A 85 3.81 -16.10 -8.85
CA ASP A 85 3.39 -16.79 -10.08
C ASP A 85 4.28 -17.99 -10.40
N PHE A 86 3.65 -19.05 -10.91
CA PHE A 86 4.28 -20.28 -11.37
C PHE A 86 3.43 -20.84 -12.52
N VAL A 87 4.03 -20.98 -13.69
CA VAL A 87 3.33 -21.36 -14.93
C VAL A 87 4.07 -22.52 -15.59
N GLY A 88 3.34 -23.58 -15.88
CA GLY A 88 3.83 -24.68 -16.70
C GLY A 88 2.99 -25.96 -16.54
N PRO A 89 3.52 -27.10 -16.99
CA PRO A 89 4.76 -27.21 -17.74
C PRO A 89 4.65 -26.53 -19.11
N LEU A 90 5.76 -26.01 -19.62
CA LEU A 90 5.86 -25.35 -20.93
C LEU A 90 6.91 -26.06 -21.80
N GLY A 91 6.86 -25.76 -23.10
CA GLY A 91 7.64 -26.46 -24.12
C GLY A 91 6.99 -27.77 -24.57
N LEU A 92 7.71 -28.50 -25.41
CA LEU A 92 7.36 -29.88 -25.78
C LEU A 92 8.17 -30.86 -24.91
N PRO A 93 7.61 -32.04 -24.61
CA PRO A 93 8.35 -33.09 -23.93
C PRO A 93 9.43 -33.63 -24.85
N GLN A 94 10.50 -34.15 -24.24
CA GLN A 94 11.56 -34.82 -24.97
C GLN A 94 10.99 -36.03 -25.71
N HIS A 95 11.40 -36.21 -26.97
CA HIS A 95 10.98 -37.37 -27.75
C HIS A 95 11.75 -38.62 -27.29
N VAL A 96 11.07 -39.50 -26.57
CA VAL A 96 11.66 -40.74 -26.03
C VAL A 96 11.24 -41.93 -26.88
N GLU A 97 12.22 -42.65 -27.42
CA GLU A 97 12.04 -43.88 -28.21
C GLU A 97 13.13 -44.91 -27.89
N LYS A 98 12.92 -46.17 -28.30
CA LYS A 98 13.90 -47.25 -28.14
C LYS A 98 14.85 -47.27 -29.34
N VAL A 99 16.00 -46.61 -29.20
CA VAL A 99 17.01 -46.44 -30.25
C VAL A 99 18.23 -47.35 -30.09
N GLY A 100 18.49 -47.87 -28.89
CA GLY A 100 19.65 -48.72 -28.62
C GLY A 100 20.50 -48.15 -27.48
N HIS A 101 21.61 -47.52 -27.80
CA HIS A 101 22.53 -46.88 -26.86
C HIS A 101 22.43 -45.36 -26.89
N VAL A 102 22.05 -44.76 -25.75
CA VAL A 102 21.90 -43.31 -25.60
C VAL A 102 22.91 -42.77 -24.60
N VAL A 103 23.63 -41.72 -24.99
CA VAL A 103 24.60 -41.04 -24.13
C VAL A 103 24.06 -39.69 -23.73
N PHE A 104 23.91 -39.48 -22.42
CA PHE A 104 23.52 -38.20 -21.85
C PHE A 104 24.75 -37.44 -21.35
N VAL A 105 24.95 -36.23 -21.83
CA VAL A 105 26.05 -35.35 -21.45
C VAL A 105 25.51 -34.14 -20.68
N GLY A 106 25.81 -34.06 -19.39
CA GLY A 106 25.39 -32.97 -18.52
C GLY A 106 26.57 -32.09 -18.09
N GLY A 107 26.40 -30.77 -18.07
CA GLY A 107 27.44 -29.84 -17.58
C GLY A 107 26.94 -28.87 -16.52
N GLY A 108 27.54 -28.89 -15.33
CA GLY A 108 27.20 -27.99 -14.23
C GLY A 108 25.72 -28.09 -13.85
N LEU A 109 24.98 -26.97 -13.93
CA LEU A 109 23.53 -26.96 -13.68
C LEU A 109 22.74 -27.83 -14.69
N GLY A 110 23.27 -28.01 -15.90
CA GLY A 110 22.67 -28.85 -16.94
C GLY A 110 22.56 -30.32 -16.57
N VAL A 111 23.24 -30.79 -15.52
CA VAL A 111 23.08 -32.14 -14.99
C VAL A 111 21.67 -32.38 -14.44
N ALA A 112 21.06 -31.38 -13.81
CA ALA A 112 19.73 -31.52 -13.21
C ALA A 112 18.62 -31.88 -14.22
N PRO A 113 18.48 -31.17 -15.36
CA PRO A 113 17.47 -31.50 -16.36
C PRO A 113 17.77 -32.76 -17.19
N VAL A 114 19.01 -33.28 -17.15
CA VAL A 114 19.34 -34.57 -17.78
C VAL A 114 18.65 -35.74 -17.07
N TYR A 115 18.60 -35.71 -15.73
CA TYR A 115 18.10 -36.82 -14.93
C TYR A 115 16.71 -37.33 -15.36
N PRO A 116 15.65 -36.49 -15.50
CA PRO A 116 14.34 -36.97 -15.89
C PRO A 116 14.31 -37.53 -17.32
N GLN A 117 15.14 -37.01 -18.23
CA GLN A 117 15.24 -37.53 -19.60
C GLN A 117 15.94 -38.90 -19.61
N LEU A 118 17.05 -39.03 -18.88
CA LEU A 118 17.79 -40.29 -18.76
C LEU A 118 16.92 -41.40 -18.18
N ARG A 119 16.16 -41.11 -17.11
CA ARG A 119 15.23 -42.06 -16.50
C ARG A 119 14.19 -42.54 -17.53
N ALA A 120 13.61 -41.64 -18.31
CA ALA A 120 12.61 -42.02 -19.31
C ALA A 120 13.19 -42.88 -20.45
N PHE A 121 14.40 -42.59 -20.94
CA PHE A 121 15.06 -43.44 -21.93
C PHE A 121 15.45 -44.82 -21.38
N LYS A 122 15.85 -44.90 -20.10
CA LYS A 122 16.08 -46.17 -19.41
C LYS A 122 14.80 -47.01 -19.33
N GLU A 123 13.71 -46.39 -18.92
CA GLU A 123 12.38 -47.02 -18.81
C GLU A 123 11.85 -47.47 -20.18
N ALA A 124 12.19 -46.77 -21.25
CA ALA A 124 11.89 -47.18 -22.64
C ALA A 124 12.74 -48.36 -23.14
N GLY A 125 13.67 -48.88 -22.32
CA GLY A 125 14.47 -50.06 -22.61
C GLY A 125 15.75 -49.81 -23.40
N ASN A 126 16.29 -48.59 -23.35
CA ASN A 126 17.59 -48.26 -23.92
C ASN A 126 18.74 -48.58 -22.95
N ARG A 127 19.93 -48.85 -23.48
CA ARG A 127 21.18 -48.75 -22.72
C ARG A 127 21.53 -47.28 -22.60
N VAL A 128 21.81 -46.80 -21.39
CA VAL A 128 22.09 -45.39 -21.12
C VAL A 128 23.42 -45.19 -20.43
N THR A 129 24.25 -44.32 -21.01
CA THR A 129 25.50 -43.86 -20.40
C THR A 129 25.36 -42.39 -20.00
N ALA A 130 25.69 -42.07 -18.76
CA ALA A 130 25.72 -40.70 -18.26
C ALA A 130 27.17 -40.18 -18.20
N ILE A 131 27.44 -39.05 -18.86
CA ILE A 131 28.69 -38.29 -18.76
C ILE A 131 28.39 -36.95 -18.08
N MET A 132 28.76 -36.78 -16.81
CA MET A 132 28.41 -35.60 -16.01
C MET A 132 29.66 -34.78 -15.68
N GLY A 133 29.68 -33.52 -16.10
CA GLY A 133 30.80 -32.60 -15.95
C GLY A 133 30.58 -31.54 -14.87
N PHE A 134 31.57 -31.37 -14.01
CA PHE A 134 31.60 -30.35 -12.98
C PHE A 134 32.96 -29.64 -12.96
N ARG A 135 33.04 -28.45 -12.36
CA ARG A 135 34.35 -27.76 -12.25
C ARG A 135 35.28 -28.44 -11.24
N ASN A 136 34.71 -28.95 -10.14
CA ASN A 136 35.42 -29.63 -9.06
C ASN A 136 34.48 -30.55 -8.26
N LYS A 137 35.05 -31.37 -7.37
CA LYS A 137 34.35 -32.34 -6.52
C LYS A 137 33.23 -31.72 -5.66
N GLY A 138 33.43 -30.51 -5.16
CA GLY A 138 32.46 -29.84 -4.27
C GLY A 138 31.15 -29.42 -4.97
N LEU A 139 31.11 -29.46 -6.30
CA LEU A 139 29.92 -29.13 -7.09
C LEU A 139 29.17 -30.38 -7.59
N VAL A 140 29.70 -31.58 -7.36
CA VAL A 140 29.07 -32.83 -7.78
C VAL A 140 27.81 -33.06 -6.94
N PHE A 141 26.66 -33.20 -7.59
CA PHE A 141 25.39 -33.51 -6.94
C PHE A 141 24.65 -34.62 -7.70
N TRP A 142 23.75 -35.33 -7.02
CA TRP A 142 22.92 -36.40 -7.57
C TRP A 142 23.65 -37.59 -8.20
N GLU A 143 24.93 -37.81 -7.89
CA GLU A 143 25.69 -38.97 -8.41
C GLU A 143 24.95 -40.30 -8.15
N ASP A 144 24.43 -40.51 -6.93
CA ASP A 144 23.71 -41.73 -6.58
C ASP A 144 22.42 -41.91 -7.38
N LYS A 145 21.68 -40.81 -7.64
CA LYS A 145 20.48 -40.84 -8.48
C LYS A 145 20.81 -41.29 -9.90
N PHE A 146 21.88 -40.74 -10.47
CA PHE A 146 22.35 -41.11 -11.80
C PHE A 146 22.83 -42.56 -11.85
N ARG A 147 23.66 -42.99 -10.89
CA ARG A 147 24.19 -44.34 -10.79
C ARG A 147 23.10 -45.41 -10.74
N GLN A 148 21.95 -45.10 -10.13
CA GLN A 148 20.80 -46.00 -10.06
C GLN A 148 20.09 -46.20 -11.41
N HIS A 149 20.15 -45.21 -12.32
CA HIS A 149 19.34 -45.20 -13.56
C HIS A 149 20.18 -45.25 -14.86
N SER A 150 21.51 -45.22 -14.76
CA SER A 150 22.44 -45.40 -15.88
C SER A 150 23.09 -46.77 -15.87
N ASP A 151 23.35 -47.36 -17.04
CA ASP A 151 24.19 -48.56 -17.16
C ASP A 151 25.67 -48.25 -16.92
N ASP A 152 26.11 -47.09 -17.42
CA ASP A 152 27.46 -46.58 -17.28
C ASP A 152 27.42 -45.13 -16.79
N LEU A 153 28.22 -44.77 -15.77
CA LEU A 153 28.33 -43.41 -15.24
C LEU A 153 29.78 -42.94 -15.27
N ILE A 154 30.03 -41.83 -15.95
CA ILE A 154 31.33 -41.16 -16.06
C ILE A 154 31.19 -39.76 -15.47
N ILE A 155 31.83 -39.54 -14.32
CA ILE A 155 31.96 -38.22 -13.73
C ILE A 155 33.25 -37.58 -14.22
N CYS A 156 33.17 -36.35 -14.72
CA CYS A 156 34.29 -35.55 -15.16
C CYS A 156 34.44 -34.30 -14.28
N THR A 157 35.67 -33.98 -13.87
CA THR A 157 35.99 -32.70 -13.22
C THR A 157 37.06 -31.94 -13.98
N ASP A 158 36.81 -30.65 -14.23
CA ASP A 158 37.73 -29.77 -14.97
C ASP A 158 39.11 -29.68 -14.27
N ASP A 159 39.13 -29.63 -12.94
CA ASP A 159 40.35 -29.56 -12.12
C ASP A 159 40.95 -30.95 -11.77
N GLY A 160 40.30 -32.04 -12.17
CA GLY A 160 40.73 -33.40 -11.87
C GLY A 160 40.55 -33.84 -10.41
N SER A 161 39.82 -33.08 -9.61
CA SER A 161 39.61 -33.38 -8.17
C SER A 161 38.76 -34.64 -7.92
N TYR A 162 37.99 -35.11 -8.90
CA TYR A 162 37.14 -36.31 -8.77
C TYR A 162 36.75 -36.93 -10.12
N GLY A 163 36.68 -38.26 -10.18
CA GLY A 163 36.35 -38.97 -11.43
C GLY A 163 37.44 -38.83 -12.50
N ARG A 164 37.03 -38.69 -13.75
CA ARG A 164 37.93 -38.48 -14.90
C ARG A 164 38.37 -37.01 -14.96
N PRO A 165 39.68 -36.71 -15.06
CA PRO A 165 40.15 -35.34 -15.24
C PRO A 165 39.82 -34.81 -16.65
N GLY A 166 39.39 -33.55 -16.72
CA GLY A 166 39.15 -32.81 -17.97
C GLY A 166 37.67 -32.76 -18.38
N PHE A 167 37.44 -32.32 -19.62
CA PHE A 167 36.09 -32.01 -20.12
C PHE A 167 35.29 -33.24 -20.54
N VAL A 168 33.96 -33.14 -20.40
CA VAL A 168 32.99 -34.16 -20.84
C VAL A 168 33.10 -34.52 -22.33
N THR A 169 33.57 -33.59 -23.16
CA THR A 169 33.77 -33.80 -24.60
C THR A 169 34.89 -34.79 -24.89
N ALA A 170 35.94 -34.83 -24.05
CA ALA A 170 36.99 -35.84 -24.17
C ALA A 170 36.46 -37.23 -23.77
N ALA A 171 35.61 -37.29 -22.72
CA ALA A 171 34.95 -38.54 -22.34
C ALA A 171 33.99 -39.05 -23.43
N LEU A 172 33.25 -38.13 -24.06
CA LEU A 172 32.38 -38.43 -25.18
C LEU A 172 33.16 -38.95 -26.39
N SER A 173 34.29 -38.31 -26.74
CA SER A 173 35.15 -38.75 -27.85
C SER A 173 35.67 -40.17 -27.63
N ASP A 174 36.24 -40.45 -26.46
CA ASP A 174 36.73 -41.79 -26.12
C ASP A 174 35.64 -42.86 -26.16
N LEU A 175 34.41 -42.50 -25.76
CA LEU A 175 33.27 -43.40 -25.80
C LEU A 175 32.87 -43.68 -27.24
N ILE A 176 32.78 -42.66 -28.10
CA ILE A 176 32.44 -42.82 -29.52
C ILE A 176 33.44 -43.75 -30.23
N ASP A 177 34.73 -43.65 -29.89
CA ASP A 177 35.78 -44.49 -30.48
C ASP A 177 35.70 -45.96 -30.04
N LYS A 178 35.20 -46.22 -28.82
CA LYS A 178 35.14 -47.57 -28.22
C LYS A 178 33.80 -48.27 -28.43
N ASP A 179 32.71 -47.51 -28.31
CA ASP A 179 31.34 -47.98 -28.18
C ASP A 179 30.40 -46.88 -28.71
N ARG A 180 30.33 -46.78 -30.03
CA ARG A 180 29.62 -45.70 -30.74
C ARG A 180 28.13 -45.70 -30.38
N PRO A 181 27.59 -44.61 -29.80
CA PRO A 181 26.18 -44.55 -29.42
C PRO A 181 25.27 -44.21 -30.61
N ASP A 182 23.99 -44.57 -30.49
CA ASP A 182 22.94 -44.28 -31.48
C ASP A 182 22.42 -42.84 -31.35
N LEU A 183 22.42 -42.30 -30.12
CA LEU A 183 21.93 -40.95 -29.81
C LEU A 183 22.76 -40.31 -28.70
N VAL A 184 23.10 -39.04 -28.86
CA VAL A 184 23.67 -38.20 -27.81
C VAL A 184 22.66 -37.11 -27.44
N VAL A 185 22.45 -36.89 -26.14
CA VAL A 185 21.66 -35.76 -25.62
C VAL A 185 22.57 -34.92 -24.73
N ALA A 186 22.88 -33.70 -25.16
CA ALA A 186 23.76 -32.80 -24.45
C ALA A 186 22.99 -31.61 -23.84
N ILE A 187 23.12 -31.41 -22.53
CA ILE A 187 22.43 -30.33 -21.80
C ILE A 187 23.42 -29.64 -20.86
N GLY A 188 23.59 -28.33 -21.04
CA GLY A 188 24.49 -27.55 -20.21
C GLY A 188 24.79 -26.18 -20.80
N PRO A 189 25.93 -25.57 -20.44
CA PRO A 189 26.34 -24.30 -21.02
C PRO A 189 26.42 -24.38 -22.55
N LEU A 190 26.00 -23.31 -23.23
CA LEU A 190 25.99 -23.26 -24.69
C LEU A 190 27.33 -23.65 -25.35
N PRO A 191 28.52 -23.24 -24.83
CA PRO A 191 29.80 -23.70 -25.37
C PRO A 191 30.03 -25.20 -25.25
N MET A 192 29.55 -25.83 -24.17
CA MET A 192 29.68 -27.28 -23.96
C MET A 192 28.80 -28.05 -24.94
N MET A 193 27.54 -27.61 -25.10
CA MET A 193 26.63 -28.24 -26.06
C MET A 193 27.17 -28.14 -27.49
N HIS A 194 27.68 -26.96 -27.88
CA HIS A 194 28.34 -26.77 -29.18
C HIS A 194 29.54 -27.70 -29.36
N ALA A 195 30.39 -27.85 -28.34
CA ALA A 195 31.53 -28.74 -28.41
C ALA A 195 31.14 -30.23 -28.49
N CYS A 196 30.03 -30.66 -27.85
CA CYS A 196 29.51 -32.02 -28.01
C CYS A 196 29.01 -32.28 -29.44
N VAL A 197 28.39 -31.27 -30.05
CA VAL A 197 27.96 -31.30 -31.46
C VAL A 197 29.17 -31.41 -32.40
N ASP A 198 30.25 -30.69 -32.13
CA ASP A 198 31.48 -30.77 -32.92
C ASP A 198 32.19 -32.12 -32.80
N VAL A 199 32.22 -32.72 -31.60
CA VAL A 199 32.80 -34.05 -31.37
C VAL A 199 32.04 -35.16 -32.09
N THR A 200 30.71 -35.06 -32.16
CA THR A 200 29.84 -36.10 -32.73
C THR A 200 29.69 -35.99 -34.25
N ARG A 201 29.92 -34.81 -34.83
CA ARG A 201 29.71 -34.52 -36.25
C ARG A 201 30.55 -35.40 -37.19
N PRO A 202 31.87 -35.64 -36.98
CA PRO A 202 32.67 -36.51 -37.84
C PRO A 202 32.18 -37.96 -37.85
N SER A 203 31.70 -38.43 -36.69
CA SER A 203 31.17 -39.78 -36.51
C SER A 203 29.69 -39.90 -36.89
N GLY A 204 29.05 -38.83 -37.38
CA GLY A 204 27.65 -38.84 -37.81
C GLY A 204 26.65 -39.31 -36.74
N VAL A 205 26.97 -39.15 -35.46
CA VAL A 205 26.10 -39.55 -34.34
C VAL A 205 25.06 -38.47 -34.11
N LYS A 206 23.77 -38.83 -34.16
CA LYS A 206 22.67 -37.88 -33.93
C LYS A 206 22.82 -37.25 -32.54
N THR A 207 22.82 -35.93 -32.47
CA THR A 207 23.09 -35.19 -31.23
C THR A 207 22.01 -34.15 -30.97
N MET A 208 21.21 -34.39 -29.94
CA MET A 208 20.20 -33.44 -29.46
C MET A 208 20.81 -32.50 -28.43
N VAL A 209 20.43 -31.23 -28.48
CA VAL A 209 20.85 -30.20 -27.51
C VAL A 209 19.63 -29.52 -26.90
N SER A 210 19.63 -29.33 -25.59
CA SER A 210 18.55 -28.64 -24.88
C SER A 210 18.90 -27.16 -24.69
N LEU A 211 18.30 -26.31 -25.50
CA LEU A 211 18.64 -24.89 -25.59
C LEU A 211 18.00 -24.08 -24.47
N ASN A 212 18.84 -23.48 -23.61
CA ASN A 212 18.41 -22.45 -22.67
C ASN A 212 18.45 -21.07 -23.35
N THR A 213 17.45 -20.76 -24.17
CA THR A 213 17.32 -19.45 -24.84
C THR A 213 16.71 -18.41 -23.90
N ILE A 214 16.86 -17.11 -24.20
CA ILE A 214 16.24 -16.05 -23.41
C ILE A 214 14.71 -16.08 -23.62
N MET A 215 13.94 -16.35 -22.56
CA MET A 215 12.48 -16.45 -22.59
C MET A 215 11.83 -15.42 -21.65
N VAL A 216 10.64 -14.92 -22.01
CA VAL A 216 9.89 -13.93 -21.22
C VAL A 216 8.48 -14.43 -20.91
N ASP A 217 7.72 -14.82 -21.94
CA ASP A 217 6.35 -15.30 -21.77
C ASP A 217 6.26 -16.82 -21.62
N GLY A 218 7.14 -17.56 -22.31
CA GLY A 218 7.18 -19.03 -22.32
C GLY A 218 6.17 -19.70 -23.25
N THR A 219 5.39 -18.93 -24.02
CA THR A 219 4.30 -19.40 -24.89
C THR A 219 4.47 -19.00 -26.36
N GLY A 220 5.61 -18.38 -26.71
CA GLY A 220 5.96 -17.98 -28.07
C GLY A 220 5.49 -16.60 -28.49
N MET A 221 4.63 -15.94 -27.71
CA MET A 221 4.04 -14.64 -28.09
C MET A 221 5.09 -13.53 -28.25
N CYS A 222 6.15 -13.51 -27.44
CA CYS A 222 7.16 -12.44 -27.50
C CYS A 222 8.25 -12.67 -28.56
N GLY A 223 8.43 -13.92 -29.02
CA GLY A 223 9.50 -14.32 -29.93
C GLY A 223 10.94 -14.12 -29.42
N SER A 224 11.15 -13.94 -28.12
CA SER A 224 12.50 -13.83 -27.53
C SER A 224 13.28 -15.14 -27.62
N CYS A 225 12.59 -16.26 -27.41
CA CYS A 225 13.13 -17.62 -27.36
C CYS A 225 13.56 -18.18 -28.74
N ARG A 226 13.46 -17.35 -29.80
CA ARG A 226 13.70 -17.78 -31.18
C ARG A 226 15.16 -18.18 -31.44
N VAL A 227 15.31 -19.17 -32.31
CA VAL A 227 16.59 -19.74 -32.77
C VAL A 227 16.43 -20.24 -34.21
N THR A 228 17.47 -20.09 -35.01
CA THR A 228 17.51 -20.70 -36.35
C THR A 228 17.95 -22.16 -36.26
N VAL A 229 17.10 -23.07 -36.73
CA VAL A 229 17.37 -24.52 -36.80
C VAL A 229 17.02 -25.00 -38.20
N GLY A 230 17.98 -25.58 -38.92
CA GLY A 230 17.73 -26.11 -40.26
C GLY A 230 17.34 -25.04 -41.29
N LYS A 231 17.81 -23.80 -41.11
CA LYS A 231 17.43 -22.59 -41.89
C LYS A 231 15.99 -22.09 -41.67
N GLU A 232 15.29 -22.64 -40.68
CA GLU A 232 13.97 -22.15 -40.26
C GLU A 232 14.06 -21.49 -38.89
N VAL A 233 13.22 -20.49 -38.65
CA VAL A 233 13.06 -19.90 -37.32
C VAL A 233 12.16 -20.80 -36.48
N LYS A 234 12.68 -21.27 -35.35
CA LYS A 234 11.95 -22.03 -34.33
C LYS A 234 11.91 -21.24 -33.02
N PHE A 235 10.98 -21.58 -32.14
CA PHE A 235 10.77 -20.99 -30.83
C PHE A 235 10.98 -22.05 -29.76
N ALA A 236 12.11 -22.01 -29.05
CA ALA A 236 12.43 -23.03 -28.03
C ALA A 236 11.36 -23.20 -26.93
N CYS A 237 10.53 -22.18 -26.72
CA CYS A 237 9.45 -22.20 -25.75
C CYS A 237 8.16 -22.88 -26.25
N VAL A 238 7.97 -23.02 -27.58
CA VAL A 238 6.77 -23.63 -28.19
C VAL A 238 7.12 -24.93 -28.91
N ASP A 239 8.20 -24.92 -29.69
CA ASP A 239 8.72 -26.08 -30.43
C ASP A 239 9.50 -27.05 -29.52
N GLY A 240 9.62 -26.73 -28.23
CA GLY A 240 10.42 -27.46 -27.25
C GLY A 240 11.88 -27.00 -27.20
N PRO A 241 12.58 -27.19 -26.07
CA PRO A 241 13.96 -26.76 -25.92
C PRO A 241 14.95 -27.69 -26.64
N ASP A 242 14.55 -28.91 -26.98
CA ASP A 242 15.42 -29.95 -27.51
C ASP A 242 15.46 -29.95 -29.04
N PHE A 243 16.60 -29.59 -29.64
CA PHE A 243 16.80 -29.53 -31.10
C PHE A 243 17.96 -30.41 -31.56
N ASP A 244 17.95 -30.77 -32.85
CA ASP A 244 19.12 -31.38 -33.51
C ASP A 244 20.27 -30.36 -33.54
N GLY A 245 21.28 -30.61 -32.71
CA GLY A 245 22.43 -29.73 -32.55
C GLY A 245 23.24 -29.56 -33.84
N HIS A 246 23.20 -30.52 -34.79
CA HIS A 246 23.89 -30.36 -36.06
C HIS A 246 23.26 -29.28 -36.95
N GLN A 247 22.00 -28.91 -36.69
CA GLN A 247 21.21 -27.94 -37.45
C GLN A 247 21.06 -26.57 -36.78
N VAL A 248 21.49 -26.42 -35.52
CA VAL A 248 21.38 -25.18 -34.74
C VAL A 248 22.41 -24.15 -35.20
N ASP A 249 22.00 -22.90 -35.44
CA ASP A 249 22.93 -21.78 -35.60
C ASP A 249 23.46 -21.31 -34.23
N PHE A 250 24.55 -21.95 -33.78
CA PHE A 250 25.20 -21.58 -32.52
C PHE A 250 25.77 -20.15 -32.56
N LYS A 251 26.20 -19.63 -33.72
CA LYS A 251 26.79 -18.29 -33.80
C LYS A 251 25.73 -17.23 -33.50
N GLU A 252 24.55 -17.37 -34.09
CA GLU A 252 23.39 -16.52 -33.79
C GLU A 252 23.03 -16.62 -32.30
N LEU A 253 22.93 -17.84 -31.78
CA LEU A 253 22.48 -18.07 -30.41
C LEU A 253 23.45 -17.47 -29.37
N HIS A 254 24.77 -17.58 -29.59
CA HIS A 254 25.78 -16.94 -28.74
C HIS A 254 25.68 -15.40 -28.77
N ALA A 255 25.36 -14.80 -29.92
CA ALA A 255 25.17 -13.35 -30.02
C ALA A 255 23.89 -12.92 -29.27
N ARG A 256 22.81 -13.69 -29.41
CA ARG A 256 21.53 -13.41 -28.73
C ARG A 256 21.65 -13.49 -27.20
N GLN A 257 22.35 -14.49 -26.67
CA GLN A 257 22.55 -14.62 -25.21
C GLN A 257 23.32 -13.44 -24.60
N LYS A 258 24.18 -12.75 -25.35
CA LYS A 258 24.97 -11.62 -24.85
C LYS A 258 24.20 -10.30 -24.77
N ARG A 259 22.97 -10.23 -25.28
CA ARG A 259 22.22 -8.97 -25.46
C ARG A 259 21.99 -8.18 -24.17
N PHE A 260 21.82 -8.86 -23.03
CA PHE A 260 21.49 -8.22 -21.74
C PHE A 260 22.64 -8.24 -20.72
N LYS A 261 23.86 -8.51 -21.19
CA LYS A 261 25.01 -8.67 -20.31
C LYS A 261 25.30 -7.41 -19.49
N ASP A 262 25.13 -6.23 -20.07
CA ASP A 262 25.41 -4.96 -19.42
C ASP A 262 24.33 -4.60 -18.38
N GLU A 263 23.06 -4.89 -18.68
CA GLU A 263 21.94 -4.73 -17.77
C GLU A 263 22.05 -5.68 -16.57
N GLU A 264 22.37 -6.95 -16.81
CA GLU A 264 22.55 -7.93 -15.74
C GLU A 264 23.75 -7.59 -14.84
N ALA A 265 24.84 -7.08 -15.43
CA ALA A 265 25.98 -6.58 -14.66
C ALA A 265 25.60 -5.37 -13.79
N LYS A 266 24.83 -4.41 -14.31
CA LYS A 266 24.31 -3.28 -13.53
C LYS A 266 23.39 -3.72 -12.40
N ALA A 267 22.47 -4.65 -12.67
CA ALA A 267 21.54 -5.17 -11.67
C ALA A 267 22.27 -5.90 -10.54
N ASN A 268 23.27 -6.73 -10.87
CA ASN A 268 24.11 -7.40 -9.88
C ASN A 268 24.94 -6.42 -9.04
N ALA A 269 25.54 -5.41 -9.67
CA ALA A 269 26.29 -4.39 -8.95
C ALA A 269 25.41 -3.57 -7.99
N GLN A 270 24.17 -3.26 -8.39
CA GLN A 270 23.19 -2.60 -7.53
C GLN A 270 22.77 -3.49 -6.35
N LEU A 271 22.52 -4.78 -6.60
CA LEU A 271 22.22 -5.75 -5.54
C LEU A 271 23.38 -5.85 -4.54
N ASP A 272 24.62 -5.97 -5.02
CA ASP A 272 25.81 -5.99 -4.16
C ASP A 272 25.94 -4.72 -3.32
N HIS A 273 25.63 -3.56 -3.92
CA HIS A 273 25.62 -2.29 -3.21
C HIS A 273 24.58 -2.29 -2.08
N ILE A 274 23.35 -2.76 -2.34
CA ILE A 274 22.27 -2.84 -1.35
C ILE A 274 22.63 -3.82 -0.23
N CYS A 275 23.09 -5.04 -0.54
CA CYS A 275 23.52 -6.02 0.46
C CYS A 275 24.64 -5.46 1.35
N ASN A 276 25.58 -4.71 0.77
CA ASN A 276 26.63 -4.05 1.55
C ASN A 276 26.07 -2.95 2.46
N LEU A 277 25.13 -2.13 1.96
CA LEU A 277 24.44 -1.13 2.78
C LEU A 277 23.68 -1.78 3.93
N GLU A 278 22.94 -2.86 3.68
CA GLU A 278 22.19 -3.59 4.70
C GLU A 278 23.12 -4.15 5.78
N ARG A 279 24.20 -4.82 5.36
CA ARG A 279 25.23 -5.30 6.30
C ARG A 279 25.76 -4.17 7.16
N MET A 280 26.12 -3.03 6.57
CA MET A 280 26.68 -1.90 7.32
C MET A 280 25.64 -1.22 8.24
N LEU A 281 24.43 -0.95 7.75
CA LEU A 281 23.43 -0.10 8.41
C LEU A 281 22.48 -0.86 9.35
N VAL A 282 22.25 -2.14 9.08
CA VAL A 282 21.31 -2.98 9.83
C VAL A 282 22.07 -3.99 10.68
N VAL A 283 22.93 -4.81 10.08
CA VAL A 283 23.64 -5.89 10.80
C VAL A 283 24.73 -5.33 11.72
N GLU A 284 25.62 -4.49 11.20
CA GLU A 284 26.73 -3.90 11.96
C GLU A 284 26.31 -2.64 12.74
N GLY A 285 25.15 -2.06 12.42
CA GLY A 285 24.66 -0.83 13.05
C GLY A 285 25.58 0.38 12.87
N LYS A 286 26.41 0.41 11.81
CA LYS A 286 27.37 1.50 11.57
C LYS A 286 26.65 2.82 11.34
N ARG A 287 26.80 3.73 12.31
CA ARG A 287 26.42 5.13 12.18
C ARG A 287 27.54 5.88 11.46
N SER A 288 27.23 6.73 10.47
CA SER A 288 28.23 7.39 9.60
C SER A 288 29.06 6.44 8.74
N TYR A 289 28.36 5.56 8.03
CA TYR A 289 28.91 4.59 7.08
C TYR A 289 29.65 5.21 5.87
N LYS A 290 29.54 6.53 5.64
CA LYS A 290 30.21 7.29 4.58
C LYS A 290 31.04 8.45 5.13
N LYS A 291 32.16 8.76 4.43
CA LYS A 291 32.96 9.96 4.70
C LYS A 291 32.30 11.20 4.09
N LEU A 292 32.31 12.33 4.81
CA LEU A 292 31.75 13.60 4.32
C LEU A 292 32.33 14.06 2.97
N ALA A 293 33.62 13.76 2.71
CA ALA A 293 34.28 14.13 1.46
C ALA A 293 33.75 13.39 0.21
N ALA A 294 33.04 12.27 0.40
CA ALA A 294 32.45 11.48 -0.67
C ALA A 294 30.99 11.89 -0.98
N LEU A 295 30.43 12.86 -0.25
CA LEU A 295 29.06 13.31 -0.42
C LEU A 295 28.99 14.44 -1.46
N GLU A 296 27.89 14.47 -2.19
CA GLU A 296 27.58 15.61 -3.06
C GLU A 296 27.28 16.86 -2.25
N LYS A 297 27.85 18.00 -2.69
CA LYS A 297 27.78 19.27 -1.97
C LYS A 297 26.41 19.94 -2.04
N HIS A 298 25.61 19.64 -3.05
CA HIS A 298 24.32 20.25 -3.30
C HIS A 298 23.21 19.21 -3.21
N GLN A 299 22.02 19.64 -2.83
CA GLN A 299 20.80 18.84 -2.95
C GLN A 299 20.56 18.47 -4.41
N VAL A 300 20.04 17.26 -4.63
CA VAL A 300 19.53 16.87 -5.94
C VAL A 300 18.42 17.86 -6.32
N LYS A 301 18.51 18.45 -7.50
CA LYS A 301 17.56 19.48 -7.96
C LYS A 301 16.17 18.85 -8.09
N MET A 302 15.15 19.49 -7.52
CA MET A 302 13.76 19.12 -7.74
C MET A 302 13.39 19.43 -9.19
N PRO A 303 12.83 18.48 -9.96
CA PRO A 303 12.26 18.76 -11.26
C PRO A 303 11.06 19.71 -11.11
N GLU A 304 11.03 20.76 -11.93
CA GLU A 304 10.00 21.80 -11.90
C GLU A 304 9.43 22.02 -13.30
N ARG A 305 8.18 22.47 -13.36
CA ARG A 305 7.58 22.98 -14.59
C ARG A 305 8.25 24.28 -15.03
N ASP A 306 8.21 24.52 -16.33
CA ASP A 306 8.69 25.77 -16.92
C ASP A 306 7.97 26.99 -16.32
N PRO A 307 8.69 28.07 -15.94
CA PRO A 307 8.08 29.25 -15.34
C PRO A 307 7.01 29.94 -16.19
N HIS A 308 7.16 29.97 -17.52
CA HIS A 308 6.18 30.59 -18.41
C HIS A 308 4.92 29.75 -18.55
N GLU A 309 5.06 28.43 -18.66
CA GLU A 309 3.94 27.50 -18.70
C GLU A 309 3.15 27.50 -17.37
N ARG A 310 3.85 27.32 -16.25
CA ARG A 310 3.23 27.16 -14.92
C ARG A 310 2.56 28.43 -14.41
N ALA A 311 2.94 29.61 -14.93
CA ALA A 311 2.31 30.88 -14.59
C ALA A 311 0.89 31.02 -15.18
N ALA A 312 0.48 30.14 -16.10
CA ALA A 312 -0.80 30.17 -16.78
C ALA A 312 -1.77 29.04 -16.37
N ASN A 313 -1.40 28.19 -15.41
CA ASN A 313 -2.25 27.09 -14.94
C ASN A 313 -2.07 26.82 -13.45
N PHE A 314 -2.98 26.02 -12.89
CA PHE A 314 -3.02 25.66 -11.46
C PHE A 314 -2.45 24.26 -11.18
N GLU A 315 -1.65 23.70 -12.10
CA GLU A 315 -0.97 22.42 -11.93
C GLU A 315 0.22 22.53 -10.98
N GLU A 316 0.61 21.42 -10.35
CA GLU A 316 1.70 21.40 -9.37
C GLU A 316 3.03 21.83 -10.00
N VAL A 317 3.70 22.81 -9.40
CA VAL A 317 4.97 23.36 -9.92
C VAL A 317 6.13 22.38 -9.77
N ASN A 318 6.28 21.81 -8.57
CA ASN A 318 7.31 20.82 -8.26
C ASN A 318 6.81 19.43 -8.64
N LEU A 319 7.50 18.72 -9.53
CA LEU A 319 7.06 17.43 -10.07
C LEU A 319 7.38 16.23 -9.17
N GLY A 320 8.24 16.41 -8.17
CA GLY A 320 8.70 15.33 -7.30
C GLY A 320 9.97 14.64 -7.83
N TYR A 321 10.62 13.85 -6.97
CA TYR A 321 11.80 13.09 -7.36
C TYR A 321 11.43 11.83 -8.15
N SER A 322 12.29 11.46 -9.09
CA SER A 322 12.36 10.08 -9.59
C SER A 322 12.93 9.16 -8.51
N ILE A 323 12.81 7.84 -8.69
CA ILE A 323 13.48 6.88 -7.79
C ILE A 323 14.99 7.12 -7.78
N GLU A 324 15.62 7.37 -8.93
CA GLU A 324 17.06 7.61 -9.01
C GLU A 324 17.48 8.86 -8.22
N ASP A 325 16.74 9.97 -8.39
CA ASP A 325 17.00 11.22 -7.67
C ASP A 325 16.81 11.07 -6.15
N ALA A 326 15.74 10.38 -5.74
CA ALA A 326 15.45 10.14 -4.33
C ALA A 326 16.56 9.31 -3.67
N LEU A 327 17.11 8.33 -4.38
CA LEU A 327 18.18 7.48 -3.87
C LEU A 327 19.52 8.22 -3.80
N ARG A 328 19.85 8.99 -4.84
CA ARG A 328 21.03 9.85 -4.87
C ARG A 328 21.00 10.88 -3.74
N GLU A 329 19.84 11.46 -3.46
CA GLU A 329 19.66 12.38 -2.32
C GLU A 329 19.70 11.64 -0.97
N ALA A 330 19.05 10.48 -0.85
CA ALA A 330 19.08 9.66 0.36
C ALA A 330 20.52 9.25 0.74
N GLU A 331 21.38 9.03 -0.25
CA GLU A 331 22.80 8.70 -0.09
C GLU A 331 23.64 9.81 0.56
N ARG A 332 23.13 11.05 0.62
CA ARG A 332 23.75 12.18 1.33
C ARG A 332 23.53 12.11 2.85
N CYS A 333 22.55 11.33 3.31
CA CYS A 333 22.32 11.12 4.74
C CYS A 333 23.42 10.26 5.35
N ILE A 334 24.11 10.82 6.35
CA ILE A 334 25.21 10.13 7.06
C ILE A 334 24.76 9.24 8.21
N GLN A 335 23.45 9.02 8.40
CA GLN A 335 22.91 8.18 9.49
C GLN A 335 23.52 8.57 10.85
N CYS A 336 23.30 9.84 11.24
CA CYS A 336 23.94 10.48 12.39
C CYS A 336 23.78 9.67 13.68
N ALA A 337 24.85 9.62 14.49
CA ALA A 337 24.75 9.01 15.82
C ALA A 337 23.78 9.71 16.76
N LYS A 338 23.73 11.04 16.70
CA LYS A 338 22.76 11.88 17.40
C LYS A 338 22.02 12.72 16.36
N PRO A 339 20.86 12.27 15.86
CA PRO A 339 20.17 12.94 14.77
C PRO A 339 19.45 14.20 15.25
N THR A 340 20.07 15.35 15.07
CA THR A 340 19.49 16.67 15.38
C THR A 340 18.31 17.02 14.48
N CYS A 341 18.20 16.40 13.30
CA CYS A 341 17.05 16.57 12.40
C CYS A 341 15.73 16.10 13.01
N ILE A 342 15.73 15.08 13.88
CA ILE A 342 14.53 14.61 14.59
C ILE A 342 14.03 15.69 15.56
N ALA A 343 14.95 16.28 16.33
CA ALA A 343 14.63 17.38 17.25
C ALA A 343 14.16 18.64 16.52
N GLY A 344 14.65 18.87 15.29
CA GLY A 344 14.18 19.94 14.41
C GLY A 344 12.81 19.71 13.77
N CYS A 345 12.26 18.50 13.86
CA CYS A 345 10.93 18.17 13.34
C CYS A 345 9.88 18.32 14.46
N PRO A 346 8.86 19.19 14.32
CA PRO A 346 7.86 19.42 15.38
C PRO A 346 6.99 18.21 15.76
N VAL A 347 6.93 17.20 14.89
CA VAL A 347 6.24 15.92 15.16
C VAL A 347 7.23 14.76 15.36
N SER A 348 8.53 15.05 15.36
CA SER A 348 9.64 14.13 15.67
C SER A 348 9.71 12.87 14.79
N ILE A 349 9.55 13.03 13.46
CA ILE A 349 9.76 11.93 12.49
C ILE A 349 11.15 11.33 12.68
N ASP A 350 11.24 9.99 12.70
CA ASP A 350 12.53 9.27 12.66
C ASP A 350 13.15 9.31 11.26
N ILE A 351 13.74 10.46 10.96
CA ILE A 351 14.33 10.78 9.66
C ILE A 351 15.42 9.79 9.24
N PRO A 352 16.42 9.47 10.09
CA PRO A 352 17.43 8.48 9.72
C PRO A 352 16.84 7.12 9.37
N THR A 353 15.85 6.63 10.13
CA THR A 353 15.28 5.29 9.90
C THR A 353 14.51 5.22 8.59
N PHE A 354 13.65 6.20 8.26
CA PHE A 354 12.95 6.16 6.98
C PHE A 354 13.92 6.29 5.80
N ILE A 355 14.95 7.15 5.91
CA ILE A 355 15.96 7.29 4.85
C ILE A 355 16.76 6.00 4.69
N ARG A 356 17.09 5.32 5.80
CA ARG A 356 17.76 4.02 5.77
C ARG A 356 16.92 2.99 5.02
N LYS A 357 15.61 2.91 5.29
CA LYS A 357 14.70 2.02 4.56
C LYS A 357 14.61 2.36 3.07
N LEU A 358 14.55 3.64 2.73
CA LEU A 358 14.62 4.10 1.33
C LEU A 358 15.94 3.68 0.64
N LEU A 359 17.09 3.80 1.32
CA LEU A 359 18.38 3.31 0.80
C LEU A 359 18.35 1.81 0.48
N LEU A 360 17.66 1.03 1.31
CA LEU A 360 17.43 -0.41 1.14
C LEU A 360 16.27 -0.75 0.20
N ARG A 361 15.70 0.25 -0.49
CA ARG A 361 14.55 0.10 -1.41
C ARG A 361 13.24 -0.37 -0.73
N ASP A 362 13.16 -0.30 0.60
CA ASP A 362 11.96 -0.55 1.40
C ASP A 362 11.12 0.73 1.53
N ILE A 363 10.42 1.11 0.46
CA ILE A 363 9.62 2.35 0.41
C ILE A 363 8.41 2.25 1.36
N ASP A 364 7.75 1.09 1.40
CA ASP A 364 6.56 0.87 2.22
C ASP A 364 6.89 0.87 3.72
N GLY A 365 8.00 0.25 4.11
CA GLY A 365 8.51 0.35 5.47
C GLY A 365 8.97 1.76 5.83
N ALA A 366 9.51 2.54 4.87
CA ALA A 366 9.86 3.92 5.10
C ALA A 366 8.61 4.76 5.40
N LEU A 367 7.51 4.52 4.69
CA LEU A 367 6.21 5.14 4.97
C LEU A 367 5.69 4.73 6.35
N ALA A 368 5.77 3.44 6.70
CA ALA A 368 5.37 2.94 8.01
C ALA A 368 6.10 3.67 9.16
N THR A 369 7.41 3.91 8.99
CA THR A 369 8.22 4.68 9.95
C THR A 369 7.71 6.12 10.08
N ILE A 370 7.37 6.79 8.97
CA ILE A 370 6.83 8.15 9.02
C ILE A 370 5.47 8.15 9.74
N TYR A 371 4.61 7.16 9.46
CA TYR A 371 3.28 7.00 10.05
C TYR A 371 3.27 6.81 11.58
N GLU A 372 4.37 6.44 12.21
CA GLU A 372 4.50 6.45 13.67
C GLU A 372 4.39 7.86 14.27
N SER A 373 4.76 8.88 13.49
CA SER A 373 4.87 10.27 13.93
C SER A 373 3.99 11.26 13.19
N SER A 374 3.71 11.02 11.90
CA SER A 374 2.93 11.89 11.03
C SER A 374 2.13 11.06 10.05
N ILE A 375 0.84 11.32 9.92
CA ILE A 375 0.00 10.65 8.92
C ILE A 375 -0.11 11.42 7.59
N PHE A 376 0.61 12.54 7.44
CA PHE A 376 0.50 13.40 6.24
C PHE A 376 1.85 13.63 5.52
N PRO A 377 2.64 12.60 5.19
CA PRO A 377 3.94 12.76 4.55
C PRO A 377 3.87 13.52 3.21
N SER A 378 2.88 13.20 2.37
CA SER A 378 2.68 13.91 1.09
C SER A 378 2.29 15.38 1.24
N ILE A 379 1.72 15.77 2.38
CA ILE A 379 1.38 17.18 2.65
C ILE A 379 2.60 17.88 3.27
N CYS A 380 3.18 17.30 4.33
CA CYS A 380 4.28 17.87 5.09
C CYS A 380 5.52 18.06 4.21
N GLY A 381 5.86 17.08 3.37
CA GLY A 381 6.98 17.17 2.44
C GLY A 381 6.85 18.32 1.42
N ARG A 382 5.63 18.80 1.15
CA ARG A 382 5.36 19.93 0.24
C ARG A 382 5.38 21.29 0.94
N VAL A 383 4.77 21.39 2.12
CA VAL A 383 4.42 22.69 2.73
C VAL A 383 5.25 23.07 3.95
N CYS A 384 6.02 22.15 4.53
CA CYS A 384 6.88 22.48 5.67
C CYS A 384 7.97 23.50 5.25
N PRO A 385 8.30 24.50 6.08
CA PRO A 385 9.47 25.35 5.86
C PRO A 385 10.73 24.65 6.40
N GLN A 386 11.24 23.67 5.66
CA GLN A 386 12.34 22.83 6.11
C GLN A 386 13.62 23.62 6.44
N GLU A 387 13.83 24.76 5.79
CA GLU A 387 14.93 25.70 6.01
C GLU A 387 14.94 26.34 7.41
N THR A 388 13.85 26.20 8.18
CA THR A 388 13.75 26.62 9.59
C THR A 388 13.50 25.44 10.55
N GLN A 389 13.52 24.21 10.05
CA GLN A 389 13.10 23.00 10.78
C GLN A 389 14.14 21.88 10.66
N CYS A 390 13.73 20.69 10.19
CA CYS A 390 14.55 19.48 10.17
C CYS A 390 15.84 19.65 9.34
N GLU A 391 15.78 20.35 8.21
CA GLU A 391 16.94 20.59 7.34
C GLU A 391 17.90 21.64 7.90
N ALA A 392 17.36 22.66 8.57
CA ALA A 392 18.16 23.65 9.31
C ALA A 392 19.02 23.00 10.39
N GLN A 393 18.52 21.93 11.01
CA GLN A 393 19.21 21.17 12.05
C GLN A 393 20.10 20.05 11.49
N CYS A 394 20.19 19.86 10.17
CA CYS A 394 20.98 18.79 9.59
C CYS A 394 22.49 18.98 9.88
N VAL A 395 23.16 17.93 10.34
CA VAL A 395 24.57 18.01 10.77
C VAL A 395 25.51 18.40 9.63
N ILE A 396 25.17 18.06 8.38
CA ILE A 396 26.02 18.32 7.22
C ILE A 396 25.95 19.78 6.73
N THR A 397 24.95 20.56 7.16
CA THR A 397 24.72 21.97 6.77
C THR A 397 25.93 22.87 7.05
N LYS A 398 26.81 22.48 7.99
CA LYS A 398 28.05 23.20 8.30
C LYS A 398 29.10 23.17 7.18
N LYS A 399 29.00 22.25 6.22
CA LYS A 399 30.00 22.06 5.15
C LYS A 399 29.41 22.05 3.73
N MET A 400 28.12 21.81 3.60
CA MET A 400 27.40 21.62 2.34
C MET A 400 25.90 21.82 2.57
N GLU A 401 25.08 21.75 1.53
CA GLU A 401 23.62 21.84 1.70
C GLU A 401 23.08 20.66 2.53
N SER A 402 22.00 20.88 3.29
CA SER A 402 21.29 19.84 4.04
C SER A 402 20.85 18.69 3.14
N VAL A 403 20.58 17.53 3.74
CA VAL A 403 19.78 16.49 3.07
C VAL A 403 18.39 17.07 2.81
N ALA A 404 17.83 16.88 1.61
CA ALA A 404 16.51 17.36 1.24
C ALA A 404 15.40 16.47 1.84
N ILE A 405 15.30 16.47 3.18
CA ILE A 405 14.42 15.62 3.96
C ILE A 405 12.96 15.77 3.52
N GLY A 406 12.49 17.01 3.29
CA GLY A 406 11.11 17.23 2.86
C GLY A 406 10.79 16.61 1.50
N ARG A 407 11.76 16.62 0.59
CA ARG A 407 11.62 16.03 -0.74
C ARG A 407 11.61 14.50 -0.70
N LEU A 408 12.40 13.90 0.19
CA LEU A 408 12.38 12.46 0.45
C LEU A 408 11.08 12.02 1.15
N GLU A 409 10.61 12.78 2.15
CA GLU A 409 9.32 12.54 2.80
C GLU A 409 8.17 12.58 1.80
N ARG A 410 8.17 13.58 0.90
CA ARG A 410 7.22 13.68 -0.22
C ARG A 410 7.29 12.46 -1.12
N TYR A 411 8.50 12.08 -1.56
CA TYR A 411 8.71 10.93 -2.44
C TYR A 411 8.08 9.66 -1.84
N ILE A 412 8.36 9.39 -0.56
CA ILE A 412 7.81 8.23 0.14
C ILE A 412 6.28 8.32 0.22
N GLY A 413 5.72 9.47 0.62
CA GLY A 413 4.26 9.63 0.70
C GLY A 413 3.54 9.51 -0.65
N ASP A 414 4.20 9.86 -1.75
CA ASP A 414 3.61 9.84 -3.08
C ASP A 414 3.69 8.45 -3.74
N PHE A 415 4.76 7.68 -3.50
CA PHE A 415 5.04 6.41 -4.20
C PHE A 415 4.84 5.14 -3.37
N ALA A 416 4.84 5.22 -2.04
CA ALA A 416 4.57 4.07 -1.19
C ALA A 416 3.14 3.54 -1.40
N ARG A 417 2.95 2.24 -1.16
CA ARG A 417 1.67 1.54 -1.28
C ARG A 417 1.24 1.06 0.10
N PRO A 418 0.66 1.95 0.94
CA PRO A 418 0.24 1.54 2.27
C PRO A 418 -0.91 0.53 2.18
N PRO A 419 -1.00 -0.42 3.13
CA PRO A 419 -2.17 -1.27 3.24
C PRO A 419 -3.43 -0.41 3.47
N LYS A 420 -4.56 -0.96 3.04
CA LYS A 420 -5.88 -0.34 3.26
C LYS A 420 -6.05 -0.08 4.75
N ALA A 421 -6.37 1.16 5.09
CA ALA A 421 -6.64 1.51 6.48
C ALA A 421 -7.92 0.80 6.94
N GLN A 422 -7.91 0.32 8.18
CA GLN A 422 -9.06 -0.29 8.82
C GLN A 422 -9.24 0.31 10.22
N PRO A 423 -10.48 0.34 10.75
CA PRO A 423 -10.71 0.82 12.10
C PRO A 423 -9.96 -0.08 13.12
N PRO A 424 -9.08 0.49 13.95
CA PRO A 424 -8.41 -0.29 14.98
C PRO A 424 -9.42 -0.79 16.01
N ARG A 425 -9.34 -2.08 16.36
CA ARG A 425 -10.20 -2.71 17.37
C ARG A 425 -9.46 -2.77 18.70
N PHE A 426 -10.13 -2.37 19.78
CA PHE A 426 -9.61 -2.38 21.14
C PHE A 426 -10.55 -3.16 22.05
N ALA A 427 -10.01 -3.75 23.13
CA ALA A 427 -10.81 -4.47 24.13
C ALA A 427 -11.77 -3.52 24.87
N GLU A 428 -11.32 -2.31 25.19
CA GLU A 428 -12.12 -1.26 25.79
C GLU A 428 -11.99 0.04 24.98
N ARG A 429 -13.08 0.81 24.92
CA ARG A 429 -13.06 2.14 24.32
C ARG A 429 -12.46 3.14 25.30
N LEU A 430 -11.60 4.03 24.81
CA LEU A 430 -10.99 5.08 25.64
C LEU A 430 -11.99 6.16 26.05
N GLY A 431 -12.95 6.46 25.17
CA GLY A 431 -13.97 7.51 25.36
C GLY A 431 -14.34 8.19 24.04
N LYS A 432 -15.26 9.14 24.08
CA LYS A 432 -15.78 9.89 22.94
C LYS A 432 -15.21 11.31 22.90
N VAL A 433 -14.53 11.67 21.83
CA VAL A 433 -13.84 12.97 21.70
C VAL A 433 -14.39 13.75 20.50
N ALA A 434 -14.74 15.01 20.75
CA ALA A 434 -15.09 15.96 19.71
C ALA A 434 -13.90 16.85 19.35
N ILE A 435 -13.69 17.06 18.06
CA ILE A 435 -12.67 17.97 17.54
C ILE A 435 -13.36 19.10 16.77
N VAL A 436 -13.06 20.35 17.12
CA VAL A 436 -13.61 21.55 16.50
C VAL A 436 -12.60 22.10 15.49
N GLY A 437 -12.85 21.86 14.21
CA GLY A 437 -12.01 22.27 13.09
C GLY A 437 -11.27 21.09 12.45
N SER A 438 -11.34 21.00 11.11
CA SER A 438 -10.68 19.96 10.32
C SER A 438 -9.34 20.40 9.71
N GLY A 439 -8.70 21.42 10.29
CA GLY A 439 -7.35 21.85 9.91
C GLY A 439 -6.28 20.84 10.34
N PRO A 440 -4.99 21.09 10.01
CA PRO A 440 -3.89 20.15 10.29
C PRO A 440 -3.81 19.69 11.75
N GLY A 441 -4.02 20.59 12.72
CA GLY A 441 -4.03 20.24 14.13
C GLY A 441 -5.18 19.33 14.53
N GLY A 442 -6.39 19.59 14.03
CA GLY A 442 -7.55 18.74 14.27
C GLY A 442 -7.42 17.36 13.64
N LEU A 443 -6.93 17.30 12.39
CA LEU A 443 -6.71 16.03 11.71
C LEU A 443 -5.60 15.19 12.36
N ALA A 444 -4.52 15.82 12.81
CA ALA A 444 -3.45 15.12 13.54
C ALA A 444 -3.94 14.59 14.89
N ALA A 445 -4.73 15.38 15.62
CA ALA A 445 -5.34 14.92 16.87
C ALA A 445 -6.30 13.75 16.62
N ALA A 446 -7.10 13.81 15.56
CA ALA A 446 -8.02 12.73 15.18
C ALA A 446 -7.28 11.43 14.88
N ALA A 447 -6.18 11.51 14.16
CA ALA A 447 -5.32 10.37 13.79
C ALA A 447 -4.76 9.65 15.01
N ASP A 448 -4.26 10.40 15.99
CA ASP A 448 -3.68 9.81 17.20
C ASP A 448 -4.80 9.29 18.12
N LEU A 449 -5.88 10.05 18.31
CA LEU A 449 -6.99 9.64 19.20
C LEU A 449 -7.70 8.37 18.74
N VAL A 450 -7.92 8.19 17.43
CA VAL A 450 -8.54 6.96 16.93
C VAL A 450 -7.62 5.74 17.13
N ARG A 451 -6.30 5.94 17.02
CA ARG A 451 -5.28 4.91 17.36
C ARG A 451 -5.15 4.66 18.85
N PHE A 452 -5.64 5.56 19.70
CA PHE A 452 -5.70 5.37 21.14
C PHE A 452 -7.00 4.67 21.57
N GLY A 453 -7.92 4.38 20.63
CA GLY A 453 -9.19 3.72 20.92
C GLY A 453 -10.32 4.66 21.30
N ALA A 454 -10.21 5.96 21.00
CA ALA A 454 -11.29 6.91 21.18
C ALA A 454 -12.27 6.91 19.99
N GLU A 455 -13.56 7.12 20.26
CA GLU A 455 -14.55 7.46 19.24
C GLU A 455 -14.41 8.95 18.89
N VAL A 456 -13.95 9.24 17.67
CA VAL A 456 -13.61 10.61 17.25
C VAL A 456 -14.65 11.15 16.28
N VAL A 457 -15.17 12.35 16.58
CA VAL A 457 -16.01 13.13 15.67
C VAL A 457 -15.36 14.50 15.44
N VAL A 458 -15.06 14.82 14.18
CA VAL A 458 -14.50 16.11 13.77
C VAL A 458 -15.62 16.97 13.18
N TYR A 459 -15.83 18.14 13.77
CA TYR A 459 -16.81 19.14 13.32
C TYR A 459 -16.11 20.24 12.54
N GLU A 460 -16.60 20.50 11.33
CA GLU A 460 -16.05 21.50 10.41
C GLU A 460 -17.12 22.54 10.03
N ALA A 461 -16.74 23.82 10.04
CA ALA A 461 -17.64 24.91 9.71
C ALA A 461 -17.92 24.98 8.20
N LEU A 462 -16.93 24.68 7.36
CA LEU A 462 -17.07 24.67 5.92
C LEU A 462 -17.70 23.37 5.39
N HIS A 463 -18.05 23.38 4.10
CA HIS A 463 -18.58 22.21 3.39
C HIS A 463 -17.49 21.22 2.96
N VAL A 464 -16.21 21.57 3.14
CA VAL A 464 -15.04 20.72 2.84
C VAL A 464 -14.15 20.57 4.08
N LEU A 465 -13.35 19.51 4.10
CA LEU A 465 -12.43 19.18 5.18
C LEU A 465 -10.98 19.53 4.83
N GLY A 466 -10.19 20.00 5.80
CA GLY A 466 -8.75 20.27 5.64
C GLY A 466 -8.31 21.67 6.05
N GLY A 467 -9.27 22.56 6.35
CA GLY A 467 -8.98 23.95 6.73
C GLY A 467 -8.10 24.67 5.70
N VAL A 468 -7.02 25.31 6.17
CA VAL A 468 -6.09 26.09 5.31
C VAL A 468 -5.47 25.27 4.18
N LEU A 469 -5.41 23.93 4.32
CA LEU A 469 -4.94 23.04 3.26
C LEU A 469 -5.84 23.10 2.03
N GLN A 470 -7.15 23.32 2.21
CA GLN A 470 -8.14 23.44 1.13
C GLN A 470 -8.33 24.89 0.66
N TYR A 471 -8.72 25.79 1.57
CA TYR A 471 -9.13 27.13 1.17
C TYR A 471 -7.96 28.11 0.98
N GLY A 472 -6.82 27.86 1.62
CA GLY A 472 -5.69 28.79 1.63
C GLY A 472 -4.58 28.41 0.66
N ILE A 473 -3.97 27.24 0.85
CA ILE A 473 -2.85 26.78 0.03
C ILE A 473 -3.37 26.39 -1.37
N PRO A 474 -2.87 27.00 -2.46
CA PRO A 474 -3.32 26.70 -3.82
C PRO A 474 -2.92 25.30 -4.31
N SER A 475 -3.65 24.78 -5.30
CA SER A 475 -3.42 23.44 -5.86
C SER A 475 -2.06 23.26 -6.54
N PHE A 476 -1.47 24.34 -7.06
CA PHE A 476 -0.13 24.32 -7.67
C PHE A 476 1.01 24.10 -6.65
N ARG A 477 0.70 24.17 -5.34
CA ARG A 477 1.61 23.79 -4.24
C ARG A 477 1.15 22.53 -3.52
N LEU A 478 -0.16 22.37 -3.33
CA LEU A 478 -0.76 21.24 -2.63
C LEU A 478 -1.98 20.72 -3.39
N PRO A 479 -1.82 19.67 -4.21
CA PRO A 479 -2.92 19.07 -4.95
C PRO A 479 -4.07 18.60 -4.05
N ARG A 480 -5.30 18.87 -4.47
CA ARG A 480 -6.53 18.55 -3.70
C ARG A 480 -6.72 17.04 -3.49
N ALA A 481 -6.43 16.24 -4.52
CA ALA A 481 -6.50 14.79 -4.47
C ALA A 481 -5.62 14.17 -3.36
N ILE A 482 -4.51 14.81 -3.01
CA ILE A 482 -3.66 14.34 -1.90
C ILE A 482 -4.37 14.56 -0.57
N ILE A 483 -4.96 15.73 -0.35
CA ILE A 483 -5.72 16.04 0.87
C ILE A 483 -6.88 15.06 1.01
N ASP A 484 -7.63 14.84 -0.07
CA ASP A 484 -8.78 13.94 -0.08
C ASP A 484 -8.38 12.49 0.24
N ARG A 485 -7.26 12.01 -0.32
CA ARG A 485 -6.70 10.68 -0.03
C ARG A 485 -6.36 10.52 1.45
N GLU A 486 -5.69 11.52 2.05
CA GLU A 486 -5.30 11.44 3.47
C GLU A 486 -6.51 11.52 4.42
N ILE A 487 -7.52 12.33 4.07
CA ILE A 487 -8.77 12.41 4.85
C ILE A 487 -9.58 11.13 4.70
N GLN A 488 -9.62 10.54 3.50
CA GLN A 488 -10.29 9.26 3.27
C GLN A 488 -9.63 8.16 4.11
N ARG A 489 -8.30 8.14 4.22
CA ARG A 489 -7.59 7.20 5.11
C ARG A 489 -8.05 7.35 6.58
N LEU A 490 -8.29 8.57 7.05
CA LEU A 490 -8.83 8.79 8.40
C LEU A 490 -10.27 8.30 8.57
N ARG A 491 -11.11 8.46 7.54
CA ARG A 491 -12.46 7.88 7.53
C ARG A 491 -12.40 6.36 7.59
N ASP A 492 -11.52 5.75 6.80
CA ASP A 492 -11.30 4.31 6.78
C ASP A 492 -10.76 3.79 8.12
N MET A 493 -10.06 4.63 8.91
CA MET A 493 -9.67 4.34 10.30
C MET A 493 -10.80 4.50 11.31
N GLY A 494 -11.99 4.97 10.91
CA GLY A 494 -13.17 5.12 11.78
C GLY A 494 -13.42 6.53 12.30
N VAL A 495 -12.70 7.56 11.83
CA VAL A 495 -12.97 8.96 12.21
C VAL A 495 -14.24 9.45 11.50
N ARG A 496 -15.19 10.01 12.26
CA ARG A 496 -16.40 10.63 11.71
C ARG A 496 -16.18 12.11 11.46
N PHE A 497 -16.73 12.62 10.37
CA PHE A 497 -16.62 14.03 9.99
C PHE A 497 -18.01 14.63 9.75
N GLU A 498 -18.23 15.80 10.32
CA GLU A 498 -19.49 16.54 10.25
C GLU A 498 -19.23 17.96 9.74
N THR A 499 -19.56 18.22 8.48
CA THR A 499 -19.36 19.53 7.83
C THR A 499 -20.55 20.47 8.06
N ASN A 500 -20.37 21.75 7.73
CA ASN A 500 -21.38 22.80 7.88
C ASN A 500 -21.85 23.00 9.34
N LYS A 501 -20.97 22.75 10.32
CA LYS A 501 -21.25 22.92 11.75
C LYS A 501 -20.37 24.03 12.33
N VAL A 502 -20.96 25.21 12.53
CA VAL A 502 -20.26 26.36 13.11
C VAL A 502 -20.37 26.27 14.64
N ILE A 503 -19.33 25.74 15.29
CA ILE A 503 -19.29 25.60 16.74
C ILE A 503 -19.28 26.98 17.41
N GLY A 504 -20.15 27.16 18.40
CA GLY A 504 -20.52 28.45 19.00
C GLY A 504 -21.79 29.09 18.40
N LYS A 505 -22.31 28.56 17.28
CA LYS A 505 -23.59 28.97 16.69
C LYS A 505 -24.56 27.79 16.53
N THR A 506 -24.12 26.71 15.87
CA THR A 506 -24.94 25.50 15.69
C THR A 506 -25.15 24.78 17.02
N PHE A 507 -24.07 24.62 17.79
CA PHE A 507 -24.07 24.21 19.19
C PHE A 507 -22.77 24.68 19.85
N THR A 508 -22.75 24.74 21.18
CA THR A 508 -21.67 25.29 22.01
C THR A 508 -20.83 24.18 22.65
N ILE A 509 -19.60 24.48 23.09
CA ILE A 509 -18.73 23.51 23.78
C ILE A 509 -19.42 22.90 25.02
N PRO A 510 -20.14 23.67 25.87
CA PRO A 510 -20.89 23.09 26.99
C PRO A 510 -21.98 22.10 26.54
N GLN A 511 -22.66 22.37 25.42
CA GLN A 511 -23.64 21.42 24.87
C GLN A 511 -22.98 20.13 24.37
N MET A 512 -21.76 20.22 23.86
CA MET A 512 -20.99 19.06 23.42
C MET A 512 -20.59 18.16 24.60
N LEU A 513 -20.06 18.75 25.68
CA LEU A 513 -19.65 18.00 26.88
C LEU A 513 -20.83 17.44 27.67
N GLY A 514 -21.99 18.11 27.66
CA GLY A 514 -23.19 17.68 28.37
C GLY A 514 -24.15 16.88 27.47
N PRO A 515 -25.20 17.52 26.91
CA PRO A 515 -26.25 16.86 26.12
C PRO A 515 -25.78 15.92 25.00
N MET A 516 -24.67 16.21 24.33
CA MET A 516 -24.17 15.37 23.21
C MET A 516 -23.25 14.22 23.67
N GLY A 517 -22.90 14.17 24.96
CA GLY A 517 -22.18 13.07 25.60
C GLY A 517 -20.72 12.93 25.18
N PHE A 518 -20.03 14.03 24.82
CA PHE A 518 -18.59 13.98 24.58
C PHE A 518 -17.80 14.02 25.89
N ASP A 519 -16.80 13.15 26.01
CA ASP A 519 -15.95 13.06 27.19
C ASP A 519 -14.87 14.15 27.24
N SER A 520 -14.48 14.65 26.07
CA SER A 520 -13.49 15.71 25.90
C SER A 520 -13.72 16.47 24.59
N VAL A 521 -13.33 17.75 24.55
CA VAL A 521 -13.36 18.59 23.34
C VAL A 521 -11.96 19.13 23.05
N PHE A 522 -11.53 19.05 21.79
CA PHE A 522 -10.31 19.70 21.29
C PHE A 522 -10.65 20.81 20.30
N VAL A 523 -10.21 22.04 20.59
CA VAL A 523 -10.46 23.22 19.76
C VAL A 523 -9.27 23.51 18.85
N ALA A 524 -9.44 23.25 17.56
CA ALA A 524 -8.46 23.45 16.49
C ALA A 524 -9.02 24.35 15.37
N ALA A 525 -9.78 25.39 15.74
CA ALA A 525 -10.49 26.28 14.82
C ALA A 525 -9.58 27.20 13.98
N GLY A 526 -8.28 27.26 14.32
CA GLY A 526 -7.29 28.10 13.66
C GLY A 526 -7.50 29.61 13.85
N ALA A 527 -6.70 30.42 13.16
CA ALA A 527 -6.80 31.88 13.13
C ALA A 527 -7.27 32.33 11.74
N GLY A 528 -8.57 32.57 11.58
CA GLY A 528 -9.20 32.83 10.28
C GLY A 528 -9.66 34.27 10.04
N ALA A 529 -9.57 35.17 11.03
CA ALA A 529 -10.05 36.54 10.87
C ALA A 529 -9.00 37.42 10.16
N PRO A 530 -9.35 38.13 9.06
CA PRO A 530 -8.39 38.97 8.35
C PRO A 530 -8.03 40.23 9.14
N SER A 531 -6.88 40.82 8.81
CA SER A 531 -6.42 42.11 9.35
C SER A 531 -6.32 43.16 8.25
N PHE A 532 -6.68 44.38 8.60
CA PHE A 532 -6.70 45.57 7.75
C PHE A 532 -5.88 46.68 8.41
N LEU A 533 -5.34 47.62 7.63
CA LEU A 533 -4.46 48.69 8.14
C LEU A 533 -5.22 49.92 8.61
N GLY A 534 -6.47 50.10 8.20
CA GLY A 534 -7.25 51.29 8.51
C GLY A 534 -6.77 52.53 7.74
N ILE A 535 -6.24 52.34 6.53
CA ILE A 535 -5.79 53.44 5.66
C ILE A 535 -6.93 53.95 4.77
N PRO A 536 -6.89 55.22 4.29
CA PRO A 536 -7.88 55.72 3.35
C PRO A 536 -7.99 54.86 2.09
N GLY A 537 -9.22 54.62 1.61
CA GLY A 537 -9.52 53.85 0.40
C GLY A 537 -9.61 52.32 0.59
N GLU A 538 -9.48 51.80 1.81
CA GLU A 538 -9.52 50.36 2.11
C GLU A 538 -10.87 49.67 1.80
N PHE A 539 -11.96 50.43 1.68
CA PHE A 539 -13.30 49.92 1.34
C PHE A 539 -13.63 49.96 -0.16
N ALA A 540 -12.64 50.24 -1.03
CA ALA A 540 -12.85 50.31 -2.47
C ALA A 540 -13.24 48.93 -3.05
N GLY A 541 -13.99 48.93 -4.17
CA GLY A 541 -14.66 47.73 -4.68
C GLY A 541 -13.76 46.53 -5.04
N ARG A 542 -12.47 46.77 -5.31
CA ARG A 542 -11.47 45.72 -5.65
C ARG A 542 -10.37 45.58 -4.59
N VAL A 543 -10.71 45.88 -3.34
CA VAL A 543 -9.86 45.57 -2.19
C VAL A 543 -10.32 44.25 -1.59
N TYR A 544 -9.41 43.27 -1.55
CA TYR A 544 -9.67 41.96 -0.99
C TYR A 544 -8.82 41.70 0.26
N SER A 545 -9.36 40.93 1.19
CA SER A 545 -8.49 40.17 2.09
C SER A 545 -7.93 38.95 1.35
N ALA A 546 -6.71 38.53 1.71
CA ALA A 546 -6.15 37.30 1.16
C ALA A 546 -7.06 36.08 1.40
N ASN A 547 -7.74 36.04 2.55
CA ASN A 547 -8.69 34.98 2.89
C ASN A 547 -9.86 34.94 1.89
N GLU A 548 -10.46 36.08 1.57
CA GLU A 548 -11.52 36.15 0.57
C GLU A 548 -11.01 35.74 -0.82
N PHE A 549 -9.92 36.35 -1.26
CA PHE A 549 -9.36 36.12 -2.59
C PHE A 549 -9.02 34.64 -2.81
N LEU A 550 -8.28 34.03 -1.87
CA LEU A 550 -7.90 32.62 -1.96
C LEU A 550 -9.12 31.70 -1.78
N THR A 551 -10.08 32.02 -0.92
CA THR A 551 -11.29 31.18 -0.78
C THR A 551 -12.11 31.17 -2.07
N ARG A 552 -12.31 32.33 -2.70
CA ARG A 552 -13.02 32.42 -3.99
C ARG A 552 -12.36 31.57 -5.06
N VAL A 553 -11.02 31.58 -5.16
CA VAL A 553 -10.30 30.78 -6.15
C VAL A 553 -10.25 29.31 -5.74
N ASN A 554 -9.62 29.01 -4.62
CA ASN A 554 -9.26 27.65 -4.22
C ASN A 554 -10.46 26.76 -3.86
N LEU A 555 -11.44 27.34 -3.13
CA LEU A 555 -12.58 26.59 -2.62
C LEU A 555 -13.77 26.68 -3.56
N MET A 556 -14.06 27.89 -4.03
CA MET A 556 -15.26 28.16 -4.82
C MET A 556 -15.04 28.05 -6.34
N GLY A 557 -13.80 27.83 -6.78
CA GLY A 557 -13.44 27.61 -8.17
C GLY A 557 -13.62 28.84 -9.05
N GLY A 558 -13.34 30.03 -8.52
CA GLY A 558 -13.48 31.29 -9.23
C GLY A 558 -12.55 31.44 -10.44
N ASP A 559 -11.50 30.64 -10.55
CA ASP A 559 -10.66 30.50 -11.75
C ASP A 559 -11.40 29.86 -12.94
N LYS A 560 -12.54 29.21 -12.70
CA LYS A 560 -13.34 28.50 -13.71
C LYS A 560 -14.66 29.19 -14.04
N PHE A 561 -14.86 30.42 -13.59
CA PHE A 561 -16.05 31.20 -13.94
C PHE A 561 -16.12 31.42 -15.48
N PRO A 562 -17.29 31.29 -16.14
CA PRO A 562 -18.63 31.06 -15.57
C PRO A 562 -19.06 29.59 -15.46
N PHE A 563 -18.16 28.62 -15.65
CA PHE A 563 -18.51 27.20 -15.48
C PHE A 563 -18.75 26.82 -14.02
N LEU A 564 -18.14 27.54 -13.09
CA LEU A 564 -18.48 27.55 -11.67
C LEU A 564 -19.03 28.93 -11.28
N ASP A 565 -19.98 28.95 -10.35
CA ASP A 565 -20.85 30.10 -10.12
C ASP A 565 -20.17 31.27 -9.38
N THR A 566 -19.08 31.04 -8.67
CA THR A 566 -18.45 32.08 -7.85
C THR A 566 -17.53 32.96 -8.71
N PRO A 567 -17.83 34.26 -8.87
CA PRO A 567 -16.97 35.15 -9.62
C PRO A 567 -15.77 35.63 -8.77
N ILE A 568 -14.71 36.02 -9.48
CA ILE A 568 -13.60 36.80 -8.93
C ILE A 568 -13.31 37.99 -9.86
N SER A 569 -13.41 39.20 -9.34
CA SER A 569 -13.09 40.41 -10.10
C SER A 569 -11.66 40.85 -9.79
N HIS A 570 -10.79 40.83 -10.77
CA HIS A 570 -9.47 41.46 -10.69
C HIS A 570 -9.24 42.28 -11.95
N GLY A 571 -8.41 43.31 -11.85
CA GLY A 571 -7.96 44.05 -13.01
C GLY A 571 -6.61 43.57 -13.53
N LYS A 572 -5.95 44.43 -14.30
CA LYS A 572 -4.68 44.16 -14.98
C LYS A 572 -3.46 44.38 -14.07
N SER A 573 -3.60 45.18 -13.01
CA SER A 573 -2.50 45.54 -12.12
C SER A 573 -2.85 45.29 -10.66
N VAL A 574 -2.31 44.19 -10.13
CA VAL A 574 -2.62 43.70 -8.78
C VAL A 574 -1.46 44.01 -7.83
N VAL A 575 -1.77 44.57 -6.67
CA VAL A 575 -0.81 44.74 -5.57
C VAL A 575 -1.22 43.86 -4.39
N VAL A 576 -0.27 43.07 -3.88
CA VAL A 576 -0.43 42.28 -2.65
C VAL A 576 0.42 42.90 -1.55
N ILE A 577 -0.20 43.20 -0.41
CA ILE A 577 0.46 43.79 0.76
C ILE A 577 0.88 42.66 1.71
N GLY A 578 2.18 42.45 1.86
CA GLY A 578 2.77 41.40 2.69
C GLY A 578 3.77 40.52 1.95
N ALA A 579 4.56 39.74 2.69
CA ALA A 579 5.57 38.82 2.12
C ALA A 579 5.62 37.46 2.82
N GLY A 580 4.52 37.02 3.43
CA GLY A 580 4.39 35.65 3.96
C GLY A 580 3.92 34.66 2.91
N ASN A 581 3.80 33.38 3.27
CA ASN A 581 3.33 32.33 2.36
C ASN A 581 1.98 32.69 1.72
N THR A 582 1.02 33.20 2.51
CA THR A 582 -0.27 33.69 2.02
C THR A 582 -0.12 34.79 0.96
N ALA A 583 0.85 35.70 1.12
CA ALA A 583 1.11 36.74 0.13
C ALA A 583 1.69 36.14 -1.15
N MET A 584 2.63 35.20 -1.05
CA MET A 584 3.16 34.48 -2.22
C MET A 584 2.07 33.72 -2.97
N ASP A 585 1.15 33.07 -2.24
CA ASP A 585 0.01 32.39 -2.82
C ASP A 585 -0.90 33.37 -3.57
N CYS A 586 -1.27 34.50 -2.96
CA CYS A 586 -2.08 35.53 -3.63
C CYS A 586 -1.40 36.09 -4.88
N LEU A 587 -0.10 36.41 -4.84
CA LEU A 587 0.65 36.93 -5.98
C LEU A 587 0.62 35.94 -7.15
N ARG A 588 0.91 34.68 -6.86
CA ARG A 588 1.01 33.61 -7.87
C ARG A 588 -0.34 33.18 -8.42
N VAL A 589 -1.40 33.23 -7.60
CA VAL A 589 -2.79 33.06 -8.05
C VAL A 589 -3.21 34.21 -8.95
N ALA A 590 -2.96 35.47 -8.56
CA ALA A 590 -3.29 36.63 -9.39
C ALA A 590 -2.60 36.57 -10.77
N LYS A 591 -1.34 36.11 -10.81
CA LYS A 591 -0.63 35.88 -12.07
C LYS A 591 -1.32 34.83 -12.95
N ARG A 592 -1.75 33.72 -12.36
CA ARG A 592 -2.47 32.61 -13.05
C ARG A 592 -3.86 32.97 -13.53
N LEU A 593 -4.53 33.91 -12.87
CA LEU A 593 -5.78 34.50 -13.36
C LEU A 593 -5.58 35.46 -14.55
N GLY A 594 -4.33 35.67 -14.98
CA GLY A 594 -3.99 36.45 -16.18
C GLY A 594 -3.69 37.92 -15.93
N ALA A 595 -3.42 38.33 -14.68
CA ALA A 595 -2.97 39.69 -14.40
C ALA A 595 -1.56 39.92 -15.02
N PRO A 596 -1.39 40.84 -15.98
CA PRO A 596 -0.09 41.10 -16.59
C PRO A 596 0.91 41.65 -15.58
N THR A 597 0.46 42.53 -14.68
CA THR A 597 1.30 43.19 -13.67
C THR A 597 0.87 42.76 -12.27
N VAL A 598 1.80 42.15 -11.53
CA VAL A 598 1.56 41.71 -10.15
C VAL A 598 2.73 42.17 -9.28
N ARG A 599 2.43 42.87 -8.18
CA ARG A 599 3.42 43.51 -7.31
C ARG A 599 3.27 43.09 -5.86
N CYS A 600 4.37 42.74 -5.22
CA CYS A 600 4.47 42.52 -3.79
C CYS A 600 4.93 43.82 -3.11
N VAL A 601 4.16 44.36 -2.16
CA VAL A 601 4.57 45.50 -1.32
C VAL A 601 4.85 45.00 0.08
N TYR A 602 6.11 45.16 0.52
CA TYR A 602 6.55 44.70 1.83
C TYR A 602 7.39 45.73 2.57
N ARG A 603 7.01 45.99 3.82
CA ARG A 603 7.62 47.02 4.67
C ARG A 603 9.05 46.72 5.14
N ARG A 604 9.57 45.51 4.91
CA ARG A 604 10.95 45.10 5.26
C ARG A 604 11.69 44.60 4.02
N THR A 605 12.90 44.06 4.19
CA THR A 605 13.68 43.50 3.08
C THR A 605 13.30 42.05 2.79
N GLU A 606 13.83 41.52 1.70
CA GLU A 606 13.69 40.10 1.33
C GLU A 606 14.18 39.16 2.44
N ALA A 607 15.28 39.50 3.12
CA ALA A 607 15.85 38.67 4.18
C ALA A 607 14.92 38.51 5.41
N GLU A 608 14.01 39.47 5.63
CA GLU A 608 13.00 39.38 6.68
C GLU A 608 11.63 38.88 6.18
N ALA A 609 11.52 38.43 4.92
CA ALA A 609 10.29 37.85 4.39
C ALA A 609 10.03 36.48 5.07
N PRO A 610 8.85 36.26 5.68
CA PRO A 610 8.55 34.99 6.34
C PRO A 610 8.08 33.88 5.41
N ALA A 611 7.94 34.15 4.09
CA ALA A 611 7.61 33.11 3.12
C ALA A 611 8.76 32.13 2.93
N ARG A 612 8.41 30.90 2.53
CA ARG A 612 9.37 29.85 2.21
C ARG A 612 10.23 30.29 1.02
N ILE A 613 11.55 30.05 1.10
CA ILE A 613 12.53 30.59 0.13
C ILE A 613 12.23 30.12 -1.29
N GLU A 614 11.83 28.85 -1.43
CA GLU A 614 11.45 28.25 -2.72
C GLU A 614 10.26 28.99 -3.36
N GLU A 615 9.29 29.46 -2.57
CA GLU A 615 8.09 30.14 -3.08
C GLU A 615 8.39 31.58 -3.52
N ILE A 616 9.29 32.27 -2.82
CA ILE A 616 9.80 33.58 -3.24
C ILE A 616 10.54 33.45 -4.58
N ARG A 617 11.38 32.41 -4.73
CA ARG A 617 12.06 32.11 -5.98
C ARG A 617 11.06 31.86 -7.11
N HIS A 618 10.08 30.97 -6.90
CA HIS A 618 9.05 30.67 -7.89
C HIS A 618 8.26 31.91 -8.30
N ALA A 619 7.91 32.77 -7.34
CA ALA A 619 7.22 34.02 -7.62
C ALA A 619 8.05 34.97 -8.52
N LYS A 620 9.35 35.09 -8.27
CA LYS A 620 10.27 35.88 -9.11
C LYS A 620 10.40 35.29 -10.52
N GLU A 621 10.56 33.98 -10.63
CA GLU A 621 10.63 33.26 -11.91
C GLU A 621 9.34 33.39 -12.74
N GLU A 622 8.18 33.50 -12.07
CA GLU A 622 6.87 33.75 -12.69
C GLU A 622 6.64 35.24 -13.07
N GLY A 623 7.62 36.12 -12.82
CA GLY A 623 7.60 37.52 -13.24
C GLY A 623 6.87 38.48 -12.29
N ILE A 624 6.81 38.17 -10.99
CA ILE A 624 6.26 39.07 -9.96
C ILE A 624 7.29 40.13 -9.56
N GLU A 625 6.87 41.39 -9.48
CA GLU A 625 7.70 42.52 -9.06
C GLU A 625 7.68 42.69 -7.53
N PHE A 626 8.83 42.97 -6.90
CA PHE A 626 8.93 43.11 -5.45
C PHE A 626 9.35 44.53 -5.03
N PHE A 627 8.50 45.19 -4.24
CA PHE A 627 8.72 46.49 -3.61
C PHE A 627 9.02 46.28 -2.13
N PHE A 628 10.26 45.91 -1.82
CA PHE A 628 10.78 45.81 -0.46
C PHE A 628 11.02 47.19 0.14
N LEU A 629 10.94 47.30 1.47
CA LEU A 629 11.02 48.57 2.20
C LEU A 629 9.97 49.60 1.75
N HIS A 630 8.76 49.14 1.44
CA HIS A 630 7.62 50.01 1.13
C HIS A 630 6.40 49.63 1.98
N ALA A 631 5.73 50.62 2.56
CA ALA A 631 4.50 50.42 3.33
C ALA A 631 3.35 51.26 2.73
N PRO A 632 2.14 50.71 2.60
CA PRO A 632 1.01 51.45 2.05
C PRO A 632 0.53 52.53 3.03
N VAL A 633 0.13 53.68 2.48
CA VAL A 633 -0.38 54.85 3.24
C VAL A 633 -1.80 55.20 2.83
N GLU A 634 -2.13 55.04 1.56
CA GLU A 634 -3.43 55.39 0.99
C GLU A 634 -3.70 54.57 -0.28
N ILE A 635 -4.93 54.07 -0.42
CA ILE A 635 -5.43 53.49 -1.67
C ILE A 635 -6.24 54.58 -2.38
N ARG A 636 -5.81 54.97 -3.57
CA ARG A 636 -6.48 56.00 -4.36
C ARG A 636 -7.67 55.39 -5.09
N VAL A 637 -8.82 56.04 -4.95
CA VAL A 637 -10.08 55.61 -5.55
C VAL A 637 -10.53 56.57 -6.66
N SER A 638 -11.24 56.04 -7.66
CA SER A 638 -11.96 56.84 -8.66
C SER A 638 -13.24 57.44 -8.08
N ASP A 639 -13.89 58.32 -8.85
CA ASP A 639 -15.20 58.88 -8.51
C ASP A 639 -16.30 57.81 -8.40
N THR A 640 -16.10 56.64 -9.01
CA THR A 640 -16.99 55.46 -8.93
C THR A 640 -16.69 54.55 -7.75
N GLY A 641 -15.64 54.83 -6.97
CA GLY A 641 -15.22 54.01 -5.83
C GLY A 641 -14.30 52.83 -6.18
N ASP A 642 -13.73 52.80 -7.39
CA ASP A 642 -12.82 51.75 -7.84
C ASP A 642 -11.36 52.10 -7.52
N VAL A 643 -10.51 51.09 -7.31
CA VAL A 643 -9.08 51.30 -7.09
C VAL A 643 -8.42 51.85 -8.37
N LYS A 644 -7.67 52.95 -8.23
CA LYS A 644 -6.90 53.59 -9.32
C LYS A 644 -5.39 53.56 -9.07
N GLY A 645 -4.97 53.40 -7.83
CA GLY A 645 -3.56 53.31 -7.46
C GLY A 645 -3.37 53.20 -5.95
N MET A 646 -2.12 53.11 -5.52
CA MET A 646 -1.74 53.05 -4.12
C MET A 646 -0.49 53.90 -3.87
N ARG A 647 -0.59 54.78 -2.87
CA ARG A 647 0.54 55.54 -2.37
C ARG A 647 1.26 54.74 -1.30
N VAL A 648 2.56 54.52 -1.50
CA VAL A 648 3.43 53.82 -0.55
C VAL A 648 4.52 54.75 -0.03
N GLN A 649 4.94 54.54 1.21
CA GLN A 649 6.04 55.24 1.86
C GLN A 649 7.27 54.33 1.90
N LYS A 650 8.44 54.88 1.57
CA LYS A 650 9.71 54.16 1.72
C LYS A 650 10.05 53.99 3.19
N MET A 651 10.66 52.86 3.51
CA MET A 651 11.07 52.48 4.85
C MET A 651 12.59 52.28 4.89
N LYS A 652 13.17 52.40 6.08
CA LYS A 652 14.50 51.84 6.39
C LYS A 652 14.39 50.84 7.53
N LEU A 653 15.34 49.93 7.63
CA LEU A 653 15.42 49.03 8.78
C LEU A 653 16.04 49.76 9.98
N GLY A 654 15.31 49.81 11.09
CA GLY A 654 15.80 50.21 12.41
C GLY A 654 16.42 49.04 13.17
N GLU A 655 16.36 49.12 14.50
CA GLU A 655 16.86 48.08 15.40
C GLU A 655 16.01 46.79 15.35
N PRO A 656 16.61 45.62 15.61
CA PRO A 656 15.89 44.36 15.75
C PRO A 656 14.86 44.40 16.89
N ASP A 657 13.71 43.77 16.66
CA ASP A 657 12.72 43.47 17.70
C ASP A 657 13.19 42.29 18.58
N GLU A 658 12.40 41.95 19.61
CA GLU A 658 12.69 40.82 20.52
C GLU A 658 12.83 39.47 19.80
N LYS A 659 12.29 39.34 18.58
CA LYS A 659 12.40 38.16 17.72
C LYS A 659 13.55 38.28 16.71
N GLY A 660 14.45 39.26 16.87
CA GLY A 660 15.59 39.53 16.01
C GLY A 660 15.23 40.20 14.67
N ARG A 661 13.97 40.54 14.41
CA ARG A 661 13.54 41.13 13.13
C ARG A 661 13.60 42.65 13.19
N ARG A 662 14.33 43.26 12.26
CA ARG A 662 14.49 44.72 12.23
C ARG A 662 13.15 45.44 12.03
N LYS A 663 12.91 46.45 12.88
CA LYS A 663 11.68 47.25 12.82
C LYS A 663 11.72 48.16 11.59
N PRO A 664 10.65 48.22 10.78
CA PRO A 664 10.58 49.19 9.68
C PRO A 664 10.34 50.60 10.24
N VAL A 665 11.15 51.56 9.81
CA VAL A 665 11.06 52.98 10.18
C VAL A 665 10.72 53.78 8.92
N PRO A 666 9.65 54.60 8.94
CA PRO A 666 9.25 55.39 7.77
C PRO A 666 10.28 56.46 7.41
N LEU A 667 10.39 56.75 6.11
CA LEU A 667 11.12 57.87 5.53
C LEU A 667 10.14 58.88 4.93
N ASP A 668 10.56 60.13 4.76
CA ASP A 668 9.74 61.18 4.12
C ASP A 668 9.72 61.09 2.58
N GLU A 669 9.83 59.87 2.05
CA GLU A 669 9.81 59.58 0.61
C GLU A 669 8.57 58.72 0.28
N PHE A 670 7.78 59.18 -0.69
CA PHE A 670 6.57 58.50 -1.16
C PHE A 670 6.70 58.09 -2.62
N VAL A 671 6.11 56.95 -2.97
CA VAL A 671 6.06 56.42 -4.33
C VAL A 671 4.61 56.10 -4.67
N GLU A 672 4.19 56.45 -5.88
CA GLU A 672 2.86 56.14 -6.39
C GLU A 672 2.94 54.87 -7.24
N LEU A 673 2.11 53.88 -6.90
CA LEU A 673 1.98 52.64 -7.65
C LEU A 673 0.63 52.65 -8.37
N GLU A 674 0.63 52.52 -9.69
CA GLU A 674 -0.61 52.21 -10.41
C GLU A 674 -1.04 50.79 -10.11
N CYS A 675 -2.31 50.64 -9.73
CA CYS A 675 -2.96 49.36 -9.49
C CYS A 675 -4.47 49.52 -9.57
N ASP A 676 -5.16 48.43 -9.88
CA ASP A 676 -6.63 48.36 -9.95
C ASP A 676 -7.22 47.32 -8.99
N THR A 677 -6.36 46.57 -8.30
CA THR A 677 -6.74 45.54 -7.33
C THR A 677 -5.72 45.53 -6.20
N VAL A 678 -6.17 45.52 -4.94
CA VAL A 678 -5.32 45.45 -3.75
C VAL A 678 -5.71 44.25 -2.90
N ILE A 679 -4.73 43.45 -2.48
CA ILE A 679 -4.95 42.26 -1.65
C ILE A 679 -4.17 42.38 -0.35
N TYR A 680 -4.88 42.31 0.78
CA TYR A 680 -4.29 42.37 2.13
C TYR A 680 -3.86 40.99 2.60
N ALA A 681 -2.55 40.76 2.73
CA ALA A 681 -1.95 39.51 3.20
C ALA A 681 -1.06 39.73 4.45
N LEU A 682 -1.63 40.37 5.48
CA LEU A 682 -0.93 40.81 6.69
C LEU A 682 -0.88 39.79 7.84
N GLY A 683 -1.54 38.65 7.67
CA GLY A 683 -1.76 37.65 8.71
C GLY A 683 -3.18 37.67 9.26
N THR A 684 -3.48 36.71 10.13
CA THR A 684 -4.83 36.46 10.63
C THR A 684 -4.92 36.44 12.16
N ASN A 685 -6.08 36.84 12.66
CA ASN A 685 -6.42 36.86 14.09
C ASN A 685 -7.37 35.71 14.45
N ALA A 686 -7.50 35.45 15.75
CA ALA A 686 -8.48 34.51 16.28
C ALA A 686 -9.91 34.96 15.96
N ASN A 687 -10.77 34.00 15.60
CA ASN A 687 -12.19 34.27 15.43
C ASN A 687 -12.89 34.20 16.81
N PRO A 688 -13.65 35.23 17.22
CA PRO A 688 -14.23 35.27 18.56
C PRO A 688 -15.43 34.33 18.77
N ILE A 689 -16.00 33.70 17.74
CA ILE A 689 -17.25 32.92 17.84
C ILE A 689 -17.19 31.86 18.94
N VAL A 690 -16.14 31.03 18.98
CA VAL A 690 -16.03 29.93 19.95
C VAL A 690 -15.84 30.47 21.37
N ALA A 691 -14.99 31.49 21.54
CA ALA A 691 -14.71 32.10 22.84
C ALA A 691 -15.93 32.83 23.40
N GLN A 692 -16.66 33.60 22.58
CA GLN A 692 -17.87 34.31 22.98
C GLN A 692 -19.00 33.35 23.40
N ALA A 693 -19.10 32.20 22.73
CA ALA A 693 -20.14 31.21 23.01
C ALA A 693 -19.76 30.23 24.14
N THR A 694 -18.56 30.34 24.73
CA THR A 694 -18.05 29.41 25.74
C THR A 694 -17.62 30.17 27.00
N PRO A 695 -18.55 30.45 27.93
CA PRO A 695 -18.21 31.12 29.19
C PRO A 695 -17.10 30.41 29.97
N GLY A 696 -16.14 31.17 30.50
CA GLY A 696 -15.02 30.64 31.28
C GLY A 696 -13.81 30.15 30.46
N LEU A 697 -13.90 30.16 29.13
CA LEU A 697 -12.74 29.88 28.27
C LEU A 697 -11.81 31.10 28.22
N GLY A 698 -10.60 30.97 28.77
CA GLY A 698 -9.64 32.06 28.85
C GLY A 698 -9.06 32.43 27.48
N THR A 699 -8.99 33.73 27.20
CA THR A 699 -8.32 34.28 26.01
C THR A 699 -7.28 35.32 26.38
N ASN A 700 -6.22 35.44 25.59
CA ASN A 700 -5.25 36.51 25.75
C ASN A 700 -5.77 37.85 25.18
N LYS A 701 -4.99 38.93 25.33
CA LYS A 701 -5.36 40.28 24.85
C LYS A 701 -5.62 40.39 23.35
N TRP A 702 -5.20 39.40 22.56
CA TRP A 702 -5.38 39.33 21.12
C TRP A 702 -6.51 38.38 20.69
N GLY A 703 -7.24 37.81 21.65
CA GLY A 703 -8.38 36.92 21.40
C GLY A 703 -8.02 35.44 21.16
N TYR A 704 -6.75 35.05 21.23
CA TYR A 704 -6.35 33.64 21.14
C TYR A 704 -6.67 32.89 22.44
N ILE A 705 -7.03 31.60 22.33
CA ILE A 705 -7.33 30.76 23.48
C ILE A 705 -6.05 30.51 24.28
N VAL A 706 -6.12 30.68 25.60
CA VAL A 706 -5.02 30.34 26.51
C VAL A 706 -5.05 28.84 26.78
N ALA A 707 -4.00 28.15 26.37
CA ALA A 707 -3.79 26.74 26.62
C ALA A 707 -2.34 26.49 27.05
N ASP A 708 -2.10 25.45 27.85
CA ASP A 708 -0.76 25.05 28.26
C ASP A 708 0.06 24.53 27.06
N ASP A 709 1.29 25.00 26.87
CA ASP A 709 2.10 24.69 25.67
C ASP A 709 2.47 23.20 25.56
N LYS A 710 2.53 22.49 26.69
CA LYS A 710 2.97 21.09 26.78
C LYS A 710 1.83 20.10 26.66
N THR A 711 0.69 20.42 27.28
CA THR A 711 -0.48 19.53 27.37
C THR A 711 -1.66 19.99 26.53
N GLN A 712 -1.67 21.25 26.10
CA GLN A 712 -2.77 21.90 25.36
C GLN A 712 -4.08 22.03 26.17
N ALA A 713 -4.03 21.82 27.49
CA ALA A 713 -5.17 22.00 28.38
C ALA A 713 -5.55 23.49 28.51
N THR A 714 -6.84 23.80 28.48
CA THR A 714 -7.35 25.18 28.63
C THR A 714 -7.75 25.48 30.08
N SER A 715 -8.38 26.63 30.33
CA SER A 715 -8.99 26.95 31.62
C SER A 715 -10.23 26.09 31.95
N LEU A 716 -10.82 25.39 30.97
CA LEU A 716 -12.03 24.60 31.15
C LEU A 716 -11.75 23.09 31.19
N THR A 717 -12.29 22.41 32.20
CA THR A 717 -12.12 20.97 32.40
C THR A 717 -12.61 20.16 31.20
N GLY A 718 -11.76 19.26 30.70
CA GLY A 718 -12.05 18.43 29.53
C GLY A 718 -11.98 19.18 28.19
N VAL A 719 -11.55 20.45 28.19
CA VAL A 719 -11.38 21.25 26.97
C VAL A 719 -9.90 21.53 26.72
N PHE A 720 -9.43 21.13 25.54
CA PHE A 720 -8.08 21.34 25.05
C PHE A 720 -8.14 22.28 23.83
N ALA A 721 -7.06 23.00 23.54
CA ALA A 721 -6.97 23.84 22.35
C ALA A 721 -5.55 23.85 21.79
N GLY A 722 -5.42 23.87 20.46
CA GLY A 722 -4.10 23.79 19.82
C GLY A 722 -4.08 24.26 18.37
N GLY A 723 -2.87 24.50 17.87
CA GLY A 723 -2.63 25.11 16.56
C GLY A 723 -2.86 26.62 16.58
N ASP A 724 -3.18 27.18 15.42
CA ASP A 724 -3.18 28.64 15.20
C ASP A 724 -4.17 29.41 16.10
N ILE A 725 -5.20 28.76 16.66
CA ILE A 725 -6.13 29.39 17.62
C ILE A 725 -5.47 29.70 18.98
N VAL A 726 -4.32 29.09 19.27
CA VAL A 726 -3.51 29.33 20.48
C VAL A 726 -2.29 30.18 20.15
N THR A 727 -1.51 29.78 19.13
CA THR A 727 -0.21 30.40 18.83
C THR A 727 -0.29 31.63 17.92
N GLY A 728 -1.43 31.86 17.27
CA GLY A 728 -1.52 32.69 16.08
C GLY A 728 -0.97 32.00 14.85
N GLY A 729 -1.09 32.66 13.68
CA GLY A 729 -0.69 32.10 12.39
C GLY A 729 0.75 31.58 12.40
N ALA A 730 0.89 30.26 12.24
CA ALA A 730 2.16 29.54 12.37
C ALA A 730 2.45 28.69 11.11
N THR A 731 2.73 27.39 11.28
CA THR A 731 2.98 26.46 10.17
C THR A 731 2.13 25.21 10.34
N VAL A 732 1.80 24.55 9.23
CA VAL A 732 1.00 23.31 9.20
C VAL A 732 1.51 22.27 10.21
N ILE A 733 2.82 22.06 10.26
CA ILE A 733 3.44 21.05 11.11
C ILE A 733 3.46 21.42 12.60
N LEU A 734 3.49 22.72 12.94
CA LEU A 734 3.35 23.17 14.32
C LEU A 734 1.93 22.93 14.83
N ALA A 735 0.93 23.18 13.98
CA ALA A 735 -0.46 22.85 14.29
C ALA A 735 -0.66 21.34 14.48
N MET A 736 -0.06 20.51 13.62
CA MET A 736 -0.06 19.05 13.81
C MET A 736 0.61 18.62 15.11
N GLY A 737 1.78 19.19 15.44
CA GLY A 737 2.49 18.91 16.69
C GLY A 737 1.65 19.28 17.93
N ALA A 738 0.92 20.40 17.89
CA ALA A 738 -0.04 20.77 18.93
C ALA A 738 -1.18 19.74 19.04
N GLY A 739 -1.74 19.30 17.90
CA GLY A 739 -2.75 18.24 17.85
C GLY A 739 -2.30 16.93 18.49
N ARG A 740 -1.06 16.50 18.22
CA ARG A 740 -0.50 15.28 18.82
C ARG A 740 -0.28 15.40 20.33
N ARG A 741 0.22 16.55 20.80
CA ARG A 741 0.34 16.84 22.25
C ARG A 741 -1.03 16.81 22.93
N ALA A 742 -2.03 17.44 22.32
CA ALA A 742 -3.40 17.42 22.80
C ALA A 742 -3.97 15.99 22.83
N ALA A 743 -3.78 15.19 21.77
CA ALA A 743 -4.24 13.80 21.72
C ALA A 743 -3.66 12.96 22.86
N ARG A 744 -2.35 13.08 23.15
CA ARG A 744 -1.74 12.38 24.29
C ARG A 744 -2.29 12.85 25.64
N ALA A 745 -2.47 14.16 25.83
CA ALA A 745 -3.02 14.69 27.07
C ALA A 745 -4.49 14.31 27.28
N ILE A 746 -5.29 14.29 26.21
CA ILE A 746 -6.67 13.77 26.21
C ILE A 746 -6.66 12.28 26.52
N GLY A 747 -5.75 11.51 25.90
CA GLY A 747 -5.64 10.08 26.19
C GLY A 747 -5.33 9.79 27.66
N ALA A 748 -4.39 10.53 28.25
CA ALA A 748 -4.09 10.47 29.69
C ALA A 748 -5.31 10.84 30.55
N TYR A 749 -6.01 11.91 30.21
CA TYR A 749 -7.21 12.38 30.90
C TYR A 749 -8.33 11.33 30.93
N LEU A 750 -8.58 10.70 29.78
CA LEU A 750 -9.62 9.68 29.63
C LEU A 750 -9.23 8.36 30.30
N GLN A 751 -7.97 7.93 30.18
CA GLN A 751 -7.47 6.73 30.85
C GLN A 751 -7.60 6.83 32.38
N GLN A 752 -7.38 8.03 32.94
CA GLN A 752 -7.59 8.31 34.36
C GLN A 752 -9.07 8.53 34.73
N LYS A 753 -10.01 8.14 33.85
CA LYS A 753 -11.46 8.30 34.02
C LYS A 753 -11.87 9.71 34.43
N LYS A 754 -11.18 10.72 33.86
CA LYS A 754 -11.41 12.15 34.13
C LYS A 754 -11.17 12.59 35.59
N ALA A 755 -10.44 11.82 36.39
CA ALA A 755 -10.26 12.09 37.82
C ALA A 755 -9.34 13.28 38.13
N LYS A 756 -8.49 13.70 37.20
CA LYS A 756 -7.46 14.73 37.40
C LYS A 756 -7.59 15.86 36.38
N TRP A 757 -7.60 17.11 36.86
CA TRP A 757 -7.52 18.32 36.03
C TRP A 757 -6.78 19.45 36.77
N PRO A 758 -5.88 20.19 36.10
CA PRO A 758 -5.38 19.96 34.74
C PRO A 758 -4.44 18.74 34.66
N ILE A 759 -4.33 18.15 33.48
CA ILE A 759 -3.32 17.13 33.19
C ILE A 759 -1.94 17.79 33.16
N THR A 760 -0.93 17.10 33.70
CA THR A 760 0.46 17.56 33.68
C THR A 760 1.25 16.95 32.53
N GLU A 761 2.38 17.54 32.16
CA GLU A 761 3.29 16.97 31.16
C GLU A 761 3.73 15.54 31.54
N ALA A 762 3.99 15.29 32.83
CA ALA A 762 4.37 13.96 33.32
C ALA A 762 3.26 12.92 33.08
N ASP A 763 1.99 13.29 33.27
CA ASP A 763 0.85 12.41 32.99
C ASP A 763 0.75 12.10 31.48
N ALA A 764 0.88 13.13 30.63
CA ALA A 764 0.83 12.98 29.17
C ALA A 764 2.02 12.17 28.61
N SER A 765 3.19 12.28 29.23
CA SER A 765 4.37 11.46 28.88
C SER A 765 4.28 10.03 29.40
N ALA A 766 3.61 9.80 30.53
CA ALA A 766 3.37 8.47 31.09
C ALA A 766 2.25 7.71 30.39
N PHE A 767 1.41 8.40 29.60
CA PHE A 767 0.36 7.76 28.81
C PHE A 767 0.95 6.79 27.79
N VAL A 768 0.61 5.51 27.95
CA VAL A 768 0.91 4.46 26.98
C VAL A 768 -0.39 4.16 26.23
N PRO A 769 -0.46 4.42 24.91
CA PRO A 769 -1.62 4.07 24.11
C PRO A 769 -1.94 2.57 24.22
N PRO A 770 -3.23 2.19 24.33
CA PRO A 770 -3.60 0.78 24.26
C PRO A 770 -3.20 0.21 22.89
N LEU A 771 -2.82 -1.08 22.86
CA LEU A 771 -2.53 -1.78 21.61
C LEU A 771 -3.83 -2.29 20.98
N PRO A 772 -4.01 -2.16 19.66
CA PRO A 772 -5.11 -2.82 18.96
C PRO A 772 -5.03 -4.34 19.15
N ILE A 773 -6.18 -5.02 19.16
CA ILE A 773 -6.28 -6.49 19.33
C ILE A 773 -5.41 -7.23 18.29
N SER A 774 -5.29 -6.70 17.07
CA SER A 774 -4.45 -7.27 16.01
C SER A 774 -2.94 -7.17 16.25
N GLN A 775 -2.50 -6.32 17.18
CA GLN A 775 -1.09 -6.06 17.50
C GLN A 775 -0.74 -6.39 18.95
N ALA A 776 -1.74 -6.74 19.77
CA ALA A 776 -1.51 -7.21 21.12
C ALA A 776 -0.77 -8.55 21.07
N ALA A 777 0.34 -8.66 21.81
CA ALA A 777 0.97 -9.95 22.04
C ALA A 777 -0.10 -10.91 22.61
N PRO A 778 -0.13 -12.19 22.19
CA PRO A 778 -1.04 -13.15 22.79
C PRO A 778 -0.85 -13.08 24.30
N ALA A 779 -1.95 -12.90 25.03
CA ALA A 779 -1.92 -12.79 26.48
C ALA A 779 -1.12 -13.98 27.06
N PRO A 780 -0.32 -13.78 28.13
CA PRO A 780 0.44 -14.87 28.73
C PRO A 780 -0.49 -16.04 29.07
N LEU A 781 -0.10 -17.24 28.61
CA LEU A 781 -0.71 -18.58 28.73
C LEU A 781 -1.04 -19.02 30.16
N THR A 782 -1.77 -18.20 30.91
CA THR A 782 -2.06 -18.41 32.34
C THR A 782 -3.54 -18.25 32.67
N ALA A 783 -4.39 -17.87 31.72
CA ALA A 783 -5.83 -18.11 31.80
C ALA A 783 -6.14 -19.40 31.03
N LEU A 784 -6.13 -20.52 31.76
CA LEU A 784 -6.39 -21.87 31.25
C LEU A 784 -7.77 -21.98 30.60
N GLY A 785 -7.77 -22.15 29.28
CA GLY A 785 -8.77 -22.92 28.55
C GLY A 785 -8.06 -24.07 27.84
N LYS A 786 -8.76 -25.20 27.58
CA LYS A 786 -8.24 -26.28 26.75
C LYS A 786 -7.76 -25.70 25.40
N THR A 787 -6.71 -26.23 24.80
CA THR A 787 -6.29 -25.85 23.43
C THR A 787 -6.75 -26.92 22.44
N CYS A 788 -7.12 -26.50 21.24
CA CYS A 788 -7.49 -27.43 20.19
C CYS A 788 -6.28 -28.33 19.84
N ALA A 789 -6.45 -29.66 19.88
CA ALA A 789 -5.39 -30.62 19.58
C ALA A 789 -4.87 -30.54 18.13
N LYS A 790 -5.66 -29.96 17.21
CA LYS A 790 -5.34 -29.87 15.77
C LYS A 790 -4.68 -28.55 15.39
N CYS A 791 -5.23 -27.40 15.81
CA CYS A 791 -4.72 -26.07 15.40
C CYS A 791 -4.04 -25.28 16.52
N HIS A 792 -4.00 -25.84 17.74
CA HIS A 792 -3.39 -25.23 18.93
C HIS A 792 -3.93 -23.85 19.34
N ARG A 793 -5.06 -23.40 18.77
CA ARG A 793 -5.77 -22.20 19.21
C ARG A 793 -6.54 -22.47 20.52
N PRO A 794 -6.71 -21.48 21.42
CA PRO A 794 -7.45 -21.63 22.68
C PRO A 794 -8.93 -21.95 22.42
N LEU A 795 -9.53 -22.87 23.20
CA LEU A 795 -10.97 -23.16 23.17
C LEU A 795 -11.72 -22.23 24.12
N GLU A 796 -12.89 -21.74 23.72
CA GLU A 796 -13.81 -20.98 24.57
C GLU A 796 -14.84 -21.93 25.22
N GLY A 797 -15.00 -21.89 26.55
CA GLY A 797 -16.00 -22.67 27.29
C GLY A 797 -15.62 -24.14 27.58
N ASP A 798 -16.63 -24.94 27.97
CA ASP A 798 -16.51 -26.35 28.39
C ASP A 798 -16.96 -27.37 27.31
N GLU A 799 -17.32 -26.92 26.11
CA GLU A 799 -17.86 -27.77 25.02
C GLU A 799 -16.79 -28.63 24.31
N ASP A 800 -17.21 -29.77 23.76
CA ASP A 800 -16.38 -30.60 22.89
C ASP A 800 -16.23 -29.95 21.51
N TYR A 801 -14.97 -29.75 21.07
CA TYR A 801 -14.66 -28.81 19.98
C TYR A 801 -14.12 -29.51 18.73
N ILE A 802 -14.58 -29.07 17.56
CA ILE A 802 -14.16 -29.56 16.25
C ILE A 802 -13.40 -28.44 15.51
N CYS A 803 -12.27 -28.77 14.87
CA CYS A 803 -11.45 -27.78 14.18
C CYS A 803 -11.21 -28.10 12.70
N CYS A 804 -11.47 -27.11 11.85
CA CYS A 804 -11.29 -27.19 10.40
C CYS A 804 -10.09 -26.38 9.86
N ALA A 805 -9.18 -25.92 10.73
CA ALA A 805 -7.99 -25.17 10.31
C ALA A 805 -7.24 -25.95 9.21
N ASP A 806 -6.91 -25.24 8.13
CA ASP A 806 -6.12 -25.67 6.96
C ASP A 806 -6.83 -26.50 5.86
N ALA A 807 -8.15 -26.69 5.92
CA ALA A 807 -8.86 -27.52 4.93
C ALA A 807 -9.77 -26.70 3.99
N THR A 808 -9.25 -26.28 2.83
CA THR A 808 -10.01 -25.63 1.74
C THR A 808 -10.80 -26.65 0.90
N LEU A 809 -12.07 -26.39 0.62
CA LEU A 809 -12.89 -27.19 -0.30
C LEU A 809 -13.05 -26.48 -1.65
N ALA A 810 -12.80 -27.22 -2.71
CA ALA A 810 -13.07 -26.82 -4.09
C ALA A 810 -14.12 -27.75 -4.67
N TRP A 811 -15.04 -27.22 -5.48
CA TRP A 811 -16.15 -27.98 -6.06
C TRP A 811 -16.02 -28.00 -7.55
N ARG A 812 -16.24 -29.16 -8.19
CA ARG A 812 -16.28 -29.26 -9.65
C ARG A 812 -17.69 -29.57 -10.10
N CYS A 813 -18.23 -28.75 -11.00
CA CYS A 813 -19.51 -29.07 -11.62
C CYS A 813 -19.38 -30.25 -12.59
N THR A 814 -20.20 -31.29 -12.41
CA THR A 814 -20.26 -32.45 -13.30
C THR A 814 -20.81 -32.10 -14.69
N ALA A 815 -21.60 -31.02 -14.81
CA ALA A 815 -22.14 -30.57 -16.09
C ALA A 815 -21.25 -29.57 -16.83
N CYS A 816 -20.77 -28.49 -16.18
CA CYS A 816 -19.98 -27.45 -16.85
C CYS A 816 -18.48 -27.49 -16.55
N GLY A 817 -18.02 -28.40 -15.68
CA GLY A 817 -16.60 -28.57 -15.35
C GLY A 817 -15.96 -27.41 -14.56
N LYS A 818 -16.68 -26.31 -14.32
CA LYS A 818 -16.18 -25.17 -13.54
C LYS A 818 -15.86 -25.60 -12.13
N VAL A 819 -14.70 -25.12 -11.65
CA VAL A 819 -14.27 -25.28 -10.27
C VAL A 819 -14.59 -23.99 -9.51
N SER A 820 -15.35 -24.09 -8.42
CA SER A 820 -15.59 -22.98 -7.50
C SER A 820 -14.98 -23.31 -6.14
N GLU A 821 -14.22 -22.38 -5.56
CA GLU A 821 -13.83 -22.45 -4.16
C GLU A 821 -15.04 -22.04 -3.28
N GLY A 822 -15.26 -22.78 -2.20
CA GLY A 822 -16.34 -22.50 -1.25
C GLY A 822 -17.69 -23.13 -1.59
N PHE A 823 -18.41 -22.60 -2.57
CA PHE A 823 -19.88 -22.70 -2.63
C PHE A 823 -20.48 -23.90 -3.37
N ALA A 824 -21.59 -24.41 -2.85
CA ALA A 824 -22.52 -25.29 -3.55
C ALA A 824 -23.96 -24.74 -3.52
N PHE A 825 -24.53 -24.38 -4.67
CA PHE A 825 -25.75 -23.56 -4.69
C PHE A 825 -26.83 -23.86 -5.74
N PRO A 826 -28.10 -23.94 -5.32
CA PRO A 826 -28.55 -24.33 -3.98
C PRO A 826 -28.32 -25.84 -3.77
N TYR A 827 -27.74 -26.25 -2.64
CA TYR A 827 -27.66 -27.65 -2.18
C TYR A 827 -26.94 -28.64 -3.13
N GLY A 828 -25.68 -28.37 -3.47
CA GLY A 828 -24.89 -29.28 -4.33
C GLY A 828 -25.04 -29.02 -5.84
N MET A 829 -25.56 -27.86 -6.25
CA MET A 829 -25.71 -27.49 -7.66
C MET A 829 -24.80 -26.32 -8.07
N CYS A 830 -24.41 -26.27 -9.34
CA CYS A 830 -23.54 -25.21 -9.84
C CYS A 830 -24.35 -23.92 -10.06
N PRO A 831 -23.95 -22.76 -9.50
CA PRO A 831 -24.70 -21.52 -9.65
C PRO A 831 -24.75 -21.02 -11.10
N HIS A 832 -23.81 -21.47 -11.93
CA HIS A 832 -23.73 -21.07 -13.33
C HIS A 832 -24.61 -21.92 -14.26
N CYS A 833 -24.71 -23.24 -14.05
CA CYS A 833 -25.42 -24.12 -14.99
C CYS A 833 -26.44 -25.08 -14.36
N GLY A 834 -26.39 -25.29 -13.03
CA GLY A 834 -27.35 -26.14 -12.32
C GLY A 834 -27.03 -27.62 -12.34
N GLY A 835 -25.91 -28.01 -12.94
CA GLY A 835 -25.40 -29.37 -12.78
C GLY A 835 -24.93 -29.63 -11.35
N ALA A 836 -24.92 -30.91 -10.97
CA ALA A 836 -24.42 -31.32 -9.66
C ALA A 836 -22.95 -30.90 -9.47
N LEU A 837 -22.60 -30.51 -8.27
CA LEU A 837 -21.24 -30.22 -7.83
C LEU A 837 -20.72 -31.43 -7.07
N GLU A 838 -19.55 -31.89 -7.48
CA GLU A 838 -18.78 -32.87 -6.72
C GLU A 838 -17.70 -32.15 -5.93
N ALA A 839 -17.57 -32.49 -4.65
CA ALA A 839 -16.45 -32.05 -3.84
C ALA A 839 -15.15 -32.58 -4.45
N ARG A 840 -14.17 -31.70 -4.65
CA ARG A 840 -12.85 -32.07 -5.12
C ARG A 840 -12.00 -32.34 -3.87
N ASP A 841 -12.13 -33.55 -3.32
CA ASP A 841 -11.41 -33.89 -2.10
C ASP A 841 -9.90 -34.04 -2.35
N GLY A 842 -9.12 -33.18 -1.71
CA GLY A 842 -7.80 -33.57 -1.23
C GLY A 842 -7.99 -34.45 0.01
N LYS A 843 -7.66 -35.75 -0.10
CA LYS A 843 -7.59 -36.78 0.96
C LYS A 843 -8.65 -36.69 2.07
N ALA A 844 -9.60 -37.64 2.06
CA ALA A 844 -10.40 -37.99 3.23
C ALA A 844 -9.50 -38.15 4.47
N VAL A 845 -9.71 -37.29 5.46
CA VAL A 845 -9.06 -37.39 6.77
C VAL A 845 -10.02 -38.17 7.66
N ALA A 846 -9.55 -39.22 8.32
CA ALA A 846 -10.40 -39.99 9.23
C ALA A 846 -10.95 -39.11 10.37
N GLY A 847 -12.29 -39.08 10.54
CA GLY A 847 -13.01 -38.31 11.57
C GLY A 847 -13.91 -37.16 11.06
N ASP A 848 -14.56 -37.32 9.90
CA ASP A 848 -14.95 -36.22 8.98
C ASP A 848 -16.38 -35.63 9.13
N ALA A 849 -17.31 -36.30 9.84
CA ALA A 849 -18.74 -35.90 9.86
C ALA A 849 -18.97 -34.49 10.46
N ALA A 850 -18.30 -34.20 11.57
CA ALA A 850 -18.36 -32.92 12.26
C ALA A 850 -17.73 -31.76 11.48
N THR A 851 -16.63 -32.05 10.77
CA THR A 851 -16.00 -31.05 9.90
C THR A 851 -16.90 -30.73 8.70
N GLN A 852 -17.58 -31.74 8.17
CA GLN A 852 -18.58 -31.57 7.11
C GLN A 852 -19.79 -30.75 7.61
N ALA A 853 -20.27 -30.96 8.84
CA ALA A 853 -21.36 -30.18 9.42
C ALA A 853 -21.04 -28.68 9.53
N ILE A 854 -19.85 -28.33 10.04
CA ILE A 854 -19.39 -26.93 10.15
C ILE A 854 -19.26 -26.30 8.76
N ARG A 855 -18.73 -27.05 7.80
CA ARG A 855 -18.60 -26.58 6.41
C ARG A 855 -19.95 -26.25 5.81
N THR A 856 -20.93 -27.14 6.00
CA THR A 856 -22.30 -26.91 5.53
C THR A 856 -22.97 -25.74 6.23
N ALA A 857 -22.66 -25.47 7.50
CA ALA A 857 -23.14 -24.27 8.20
C ALA A 857 -22.63 -22.98 7.52
N PHE A 858 -21.31 -22.88 7.30
CA PHE A 858 -20.73 -21.74 6.57
C PHE A 858 -21.26 -21.59 5.15
N GLU A 859 -21.58 -22.71 4.46
CA GLU A 859 -22.16 -22.68 3.13
C GLU A 859 -23.54 -22.02 3.10
N ILE A 860 -24.35 -22.27 4.12
CA ILE A 860 -25.70 -21.73 4.24
C ILE A 860 -25.64 -20.22 4.57
N GLU A 861 -24.82 -19.84 5.55
CA GLU A 861 -24.63 -18.43 5.95
C GLU A 861 -24.03 -17.55 4.83
N LEU A 862 -23.06 -18.09 4.07
CA LEU A 862 -22.53 -17.40 2.90
C LEU A 862 -23.60 -17.21 1.82
N GLY A 863 -24.50 -18.19 1.69
CA GLY A 863 -25.63 -18.17 0.78
C GLY A 863 -26.66 -17.12 1.17
N GLY A 864 -27.06 -17.10 2.44
CA GLY A 864 -27.98 -16.12 3.02
C GLY A 864 -27.41 -14.71 2.86
N ARG A 865 -26.17 -14.48 3.31
CA ARG A 865 -25.47 -13.20 3.12
C ARG A 865 -25.45 -12.73 1.67
N ALA A 866 -25.03 -13.58 0.73
CA ALA A 866 -24.94 -13.21 -0.68
C ALA A 866 -26.32 -12.88 -1.28
N PHE A 867 -27.35 -13.62 -0.88
CA PHE A 867 -28.73 -13.32 -1.23
C PHE A 867 -29.15 -11.95 -0.67
N TYR A 868 -28.99 -11.71 0.63
CA TYR A 868 -29.40 -10.48 1.30
C TYR A 868 -28.67 -9.23 0.78
N GLN A 869 -27.35 -9.31 0.55
CA GLN A 869 -26.59 -8.20 -0.05
C GLN A 869 -27.11 -7.86 -1.45
N ARG A 870 -27.45 -8.87 -2.25
CA ARG A 870 -27.95 -8.66 -3.61
C ARG A 870 -29.41 -8.20 -3.60
N ALA A 871 -30.23 -8.71 -2.69
CA ALA A 871 -31.61 -8.25 -2.48
C ALA A 871 -31.65 -6.79 -2.02
N ALA A 872 -30.76 -6.39 -1.09
CA ALA A 872 -30.58 -4.99 -0.69
C ALA A 872 -30.16 -4.09 -1.86
N ALA A 873 -29.28 -4.58 -2.74
CA ALA A 873 -28.85 -3.84 -3.91
C ALA A 873 -29.95 -3.69 -4.98
N GLN A 874 -30.87 -4.65 -5.09
CA GLN A 874 -31.96 -4.66 -6.07
C GLN A 874 -33.27 -4.06 -5.55
N ALA A 875 -33.43 -3.90 -4.24
CA ALA A 875 -34.60 -3.29 -3.63
C ALA A 875 -34.71 -1.80 -4.00
N ALA A 876 -35.83 -1.42 -4.59
CA ALA A 876 -36.16 -0.01 -4.87
C ALA A 876 -36.68 0.74 -3.63
N ASP A 877 -37.24 0.03 -2.66
CA ASP A 877 -37.75 0.58 -1.40
C ASP A 877 -36.59 0.75 -0.39
N PRO A 878 -36.32 1.97 0.11
CA PRO A 878 -35.27 2.23 1.09
C PRO A 878 -35.39 1.40 2.38
N ALA A 879 -36.62 1.13 2.84
CA ALA A 879 -36.84 0.35 4.06
C ALA A 879 -36.45 -1.12 3.86
N LEU A 880 -36.69 -1.66 2.66
CA LEU A 880 -36.27 -3.03 2.31
C LEU A 880 -34.78 -3.16 2.09
N LYS A 881 -34.17 -2.12 1.51
CA LYS A 881 -32.72 -2.05 1.38
C LYS A 881 -32.02 -2.06 2.73
N GLU A 882 -32.56 -1.32 3.71
CA GLU A 882 -32.06 -1.34 5.09
C GLU A 882 -32.30 -2.70 5.75
N LEU A 883 -33.51 -3.25 5.63
CA LEU A 883 -33.87 -4.55 6.21
C LEU A 883 -32.96 -5.69 5.72
N PHE A 884 -32.83 -5.87 4.40
CA PHE A 884 -31.93 -6.87 3.84
C PHE A 884 -30.45 -6.58 4.16
N GLY A 885 -30.08 -5.31 4.33
CA GLY A 885 -28.76 -4.94 4.82
C GLY A 885 -28.51 -5.41 6.27
N LYS A 886 -29.53 -5.39 7.13
CA LYS A 886 -29.46 -5.92 8.50
C LYS A 886 -29.33 -7.44 8.51
N PHE A 887 -30.15 -8.16 7.73
CA PHE A 887 -30.01 -9.61 7.59
C PHE A 887 -28.64 -10.02 7.07
N ALA A 888 -28.11 -9.35 6.03
CA ALA A 888 -26.75 -9.60 5.57
C ALA A 888 -25.67 -9.38 6.65
N ALA A 889 -25.90 -8.47 7.59
CA ALA A 889 -25.01 -8.22 8.72
C ALA A 889 -25.17 -9.27 9.84
N MET A 890 -26.37 -9.82 10.02
CA MET A 890 -26.63 -10.94 10.95
C MET A 890 -25.88 -12.19 10.50
N GLU A 891 -25.95 -12.53 9.20
CA GLU A 891 -25.19 -13.65 8.62
C GLU A 891 -23.66 -13.46 8.78
N ASP A 892 -23.19 -12.20 8.67
CA ASP A 892 -21.78 -11.87 8.96
C ASP A 892 -21.43 -12.12 10.45
N GLU A 893 -22.34 -11.82 11.37
CA GLU A 893 -22.17 -12.09 12.81
C GLU A 893 -22.22 -13.59 13.15
N HIS A 894 -23.09 -14.35 12.46
CA HIS A 894 -23.20 -15.80 12.60
C HIS A 894 -21.92 -16.48 12.09
N MET A 895 -21.43 -16.10 10.91
CA MET A 895 -20.15 -16.59 10.39
C MET A 895 -18.97 -16.23 11.29
N ASP A 896 -18.93 -15.03 11.88
CA ASP A 896 -17.91 -14.66 12.87
C ASP A 896 -18.01 -15.52 14.14
N THR A 897 -19.23 -15.90 14.53
CA THR A 897 -19.49 -16.80 15.66
C THR A 897 -19.03 -18.22 15.36
N LEU A 898 -19.40 -18.78 14.21
CA LEU A 898 -18.91 -20.08 13.72
C LEU A 898 -17.39 -20.08 13.54
N ALA A 899 -16.79 -18.98 13.06
CA ALA A 899 -15.35 -18.88 12.80
C ALA A 899 -14.55 -18.86 14.10
N ARG A 900 -15.06 -18.15 15.11
CA ARG A 900 -14.53 -18.20 16.48
C ARG A 900 -14.71 -19.59 17.07
N ARG A 901 -15.96 -20.09 17.11
CA ARG A 901 -16.36 -21.35 17.76
C ARG A 901 -15.83 -22.62 17.08
N TYR A 902 -15.32 -22.57 15.85
CA TYR A 902 -14.78 -23.75 15.17
C TYR A 902 -13.38 -23.55 14.59
N HIS A 903 -12.75 -22.41 14.92
CA HIS A 903 -11.41 -22.04 14.42
C HIS A 903 -11.31 -22.12 12.90
N ALA A 904 -12.38 -21.72 12.22
CA ALA A 904 -12.51 -21.73 10.77
C ALA A 904 -12.12 -20.39 10.17
N ALA A 905 -11.64 -20.41 8.93
CA ALA A 905 -11.51 -19.19 8.13
C ALA A 905 -12.82 -18.98 7.37
N VAL A 906 -13.38 -17.76 7.43
CA VAL A 906 -14.55 -17.39 6.62
C VAL A 906 -14.11 -17.27 5.15
N PRO A 907 -14.71 -18.02 4.22
CA PRO A 907 -14.41 -17.89 2.79
C PRO A 907 -14.74 -16.49 2.24
N GLU A 908 -14.04 -16.06 1.20
CA GLU A 908 -14.32 -14.77 0.53
C GLU A 908 -15.67 -14.78 -0.20
N ALA A 909 -16.28 -13.60 -0.31
CA ALA A 909 -17.57 -13.41 -0.98
C ALA A 909 -17.47 -13.69 -2.49
N ILE A 910 -18.53 -14.25 -3.07
CA ILE A 910 -18.54 -14.67 -4.48
C ILE A 910 -19.12 -13.58 -5.36
N GLU A 911 -18.33 -13.11 -6.32
CA GLU A 911 -18.80 -12.23 -7.38
C GLU A 911 -19.65 -13.00 -8.40
N GLY A 912 -20.83 -12.47 -8.74
CA GLY A 912 -21.66 -12.97 -9.85
C GLY A 912 -22.90 -13.80 -9.47
N PHE A 913 -23.36 -13.74 -8.22
CA PHE A 913 -24.59 -14.41 -7.77
C PHE A 913 -25.86 -13.92 -8.51
N ARG A 914 -26.72 -14.86 -8.94
CA ARG A 914 -27.93 -14.62 -9.75
C ARG A 914 -29.20 -15.07 -9.02
N ILE A 915 -29.86 -14.14 -8.33
CA ILE A 915 -31.12 -14.37 -7.58
C ILE A 915 -32.20 -15.00 -8.46
N ASP A 916 -32.30 -14.59 -9.72
CA ASP A 916 -33.31 -15.09 -10.66
C ASP A 916 -33.14 -16.57 -10.99
N LEU A 917 -31.90 -17.07 -11.09
CA LEU A 917 -31.61 -18.49 -11.27
C LEU A 917 -31.82 -19.29 -9.97
N ALA A 918 -31.55 -18.67 -8.83
CA ALA A 918 -31.77 -19.25 -7.51
C ALA A 918 -33.26 -19.54 -7.26
N ALA A 919 -34.11 -18.55 -7.54
CA ALA A 919 -35.57 -18.64 -7.37
C ALA A 919 -36.19 -19.77 -8.19
N VAL A 920 -35.82 -19.87 -9.48
CA VAL A 920 -36.29 -20.94 -10.37
C VAL A 920 -35.93 -22.32 -9.85
N ARG A 921 -34.74 -22.48 -9.26
CA ARG A 921 -34.28 -23.77 -8.71
C ARG A 921 -34.81 -24.07 -7.31
N ALA A 922 -35.30 -23.06 -6.60
CA ALA A 922 -36.02 -23.21 -5.35
C ALA A 922 -37.51 -23.57 -5.55
N GLY A 923 -37.97 -23.69 -6.81
CA GLY A 923 -39.34 -24.08 -7.15
C GLY A 923 -40.30 -22.91 -7.35
N PHE A 924 -39.78 -21.69 -7.55
CA PHE A 924 -40.60 -20.51 -7.86
C PHE A 924 -40.64 -20.27 -9.38
N ASP A 925 -41.85 -20.24 -9.95
CA ASP A 925 -42.05 -20.04 -11.39
C ASP A 925 -41.83 -18.58 -11.84
N ASP A 926 -41.85 -17.61 -10.91
CA ASP A 926 -41.74 -16.18 -11.19
C ASP A 926 -40.37 -15.60 -10.81
N LYS A 927 -39.85 -14.71 -11.67
CA LYS A 927 -38.68 -13.89 -11.35
C LYS A 927 -39.04 -12.87 -10.25
N PRO A 928 -38.16 -12.63 -9.25
CA PRO A 928 -38.39 -11.57 -8.29
C PRO A 928 -38.45 -10.23 -9.04
N SER A 929 -39.62 -9.60 -9.02
CA SER A 929 -39.91 -8.38 -9.78
C SER A 929 -40.48 -7.27 -8.89
N ASP A 930 -40.83 -7.60 -7.66
CA ASP A 930 -41.37 -6.67 -6.67
C ASP A 930 -40.89 -7.00 -5.25
N ALA A 931 -41.17 -6.11 -4.31
CA ALA A 931 -40.81 -6.28 -2.91
C ALA A 931 -41.44 -7.52 -2.24
N ALA A 932 -42.67 -7.89 -2.65
CA ALA A 932 -43.38 -9.02 -2.06
C ALA A 932 -42.77 -10.37 -2.47
N SER A 933 -42.30 -10.48 -3.72
CA SER A 933 -41.59 -11.65 -4.23
C SER A 933 -40.22 -11.82 -3.59
N LEU A 934 -39.50 -10.73 -3.29
CA LEU A 934 -38.23 -10.79 -2.54
C LEU A 934 -38.43 -11.33 -1.11
N PHE A 935 -39.46 -10.89 -0.39
CA PHE A 935 -39.78 -11.41 0.95
C PHE A 935 -40.13 -12.89 0.97
N ARG A 936 -41.01 -13.34 0.06
CA ARG A 936 -41.39 -14.75 -0.02
C ARG A 936 -40.21 -15.63 -0.37
N LEU A 937 -39.33 -15.14 -1.23
CA LEU A 937 -38.12 -15.84 -1.63
C LEU A 937 -37.13 -15.95 -0.46
N ALA A 938 -36.97 -14.89 0.34
CA ALA A 938 -36.16 -14.91 1.57
C ALA A 938 -36.69 -15.96 2.57
N ILE A 939 -37.98 -15.88 2.92
CA ILE A 939 -38.64 -16.82 3.85
C ILE A 939 -38.46 -18.27 3.38
N ALA A 940 -38.62 -18.53 2.08
CA ALA A 940 -38.50 -19.87 1.54
C ALA A 940 -37.07 -20.42 1.52
N PHE A 941 -36.05 -19.57 1.45
CA PHE A 941 -34.67 -20.01 1.61
C PHE A 941 -34.43 -20.47 3.05
N GLU A 942 -34.88 -19.70 4.04
CA GLU A 942 -34.72 -20.06 5.45
C GLU A 942 -35.55 -21.30 5.84
N GLU A 943 -36.80 -21.42 5.37
CA GLU A 943 -37.62 -22.62 5.61
C GLU A 943 -36.98 -23.90 5.06
N ARG A 944 -36.26 -23.81 3.93
CA ARG A 944 -35.50 -24.94 3.39
C ARG A 944 -34.20 -25.19 4.15
N ALA A 945 -33.54 -24.15 4.67
CA ALA A 945 -32.39 -24.31 5.56
C ALA A 945 -32.78 -25.05 6.85
N VAL A 946 -33.90 -24.67 7.48
CA VAL A 946 -34.50 -25.40 8.61
C VAL A 946 -34.71 -26.88 8.27
N ALA A 947 -35.41 -27.17 7.17
CA ALA A 947 -35.68 -28.55 6.75
C ALA A 947 -34.40 -29.35 6.45
N PHE A 948 -33.37 -28.70 5.90
CA PHE A 948 -32.08 -29.32 5.66
C PHE A 948 -31.41 -29.71 6.98
N PHE A 949 -31.29 -28.78 7.93
CA PHE A 949 -30.66 -29.04 9.23
C PHE A 949 -31.42 -30.08 10.05
N GLU A 950 -32.76 -30.04 10.05
CA GLU A 950 -33.59 -31.06 10.69
C GLU A 950 -33.38 -32.45 10.07
N SER A 951 -33.25 -32.53 8.74
CA SER A 951 -32.98 -33.81 8.07
C SER A 951 -31.60 -34.38 8.43
N ARG A 952 -30.58 -33.51 8.55
CA ARG A 952 -29.21 -33.90 8.95
C ARG A 952 -29.12 -34.29 10.41
N THR A 953 -29.86 -33.61 11.29
CA THR A 953 -30.00 -33.97 12.71
C THR A 953 -30.49 -35.42 12.88
N ALA A 954 -31.39 -35.89 12.01
CA ALA A 954 -31.92 -37.25 12.05
C ALA A 954 -30.94 -38.33 11.53
N GLU A 955 -29.88 -37.95 10.82
CA GLU A 955 -28.89 -38.84 10.21
C GLU A 955 -27.63 -39.04 11.08
N VAL A 956 -27.43 -38.20 12.09
CA VAL A 956 -26.25 -38.22 12.98
C VAL A 956 -26.53 -38.93 14.31
N GLU A 957 -25.46 -39.37 15.00
CA GLU A 957 -25.58 -40.14 16.25
C GLU A 957 -26.17 -39.29 17.39
N ALA A 958 -27.08 -39.88 18.17
CA ALA A 958 -27.76 -39.19 19.25
C ALA A 958 -26.78 -38.74 20.36
N GLY A 959 -26.78 -37.44 20.69
CA GLY A 959 -25.89 -36.82 21.66
C GLY A 959 -24.52 -36.43 21.12
N SER A 960 -24.30 -36.50 19.81
CA SER A 960 -23.05 -36.08 19.18
C SER A 960 -22.96 -34.54 19.05
N ALA A 961 -21.73 -34.02 18.95
CA ALA A 961 -21.51 -32.58 18.77
C ALA A 961 -22.11 -32.06 17.44
N GLU A 962 -22.20 -32.94 16.43
CA GLU A 962 -22.85 -32.66 15.15
C GLU A 962 -24.36 -32.50 15.29
N GLN A 963 -25.01 -33.35 16.10
CA GLN A 963 -26.44 -33.23 16.36
C GLN A 963 -26.74 -31.90 17.03
N GLN A 964 -25.95 -31.54 18.05
CA GLN A 964 -26.13 -30.27 18.77
C GLN A 964 -25.96 -29.06 17.82
N LEU A 965 -24.94 -29.08 16.97
CA LEU A 965 -24.71 -28.02 15.98
C LEU A 965 -25.88 -27.89 15.00
N TYR A 966 -26.39 -29.01 14.46
CA TYR A 966 -27.53 -28.95 13.53
C TYR A 966 -28.84 -28.50 14.21
N GLU A 967 -29.06 -28.85 15.48
CA GLU A 967 -30.23 -28.40 16.25
C GLU A 967 -30.19 -26.89 16.53
N GLU A 968 -29.02 -26.35 16.85
CA GLU A 968 -28.79 -24.91 17.06
C GLU A 968 -29.02 -24.12 15.77
N LEU A 969 -28.40 -24.55 14.65
CA LEU A 969 -28.58 -23.91 13.34
C LEU A 969 -30.04 -23.97 12.88
N ALA A 970 -30.72 -25.10 13.08
CA ALA A 970 -32.15 -25.19 12.78
C ALA A 970 -32.99 -24.22 13.65
N ALA A 971 -32.57 -23.92 14.89
CA ALA A 971 -33.27 -22.98 15.75
C ALA A 971 -33.07 -21.53 15.31
N GLU A 972 -31.86 -21.17 14.92
CA GLU A 972 -31.48 -19.86 14.38
C GLU A 972 -32.25 -19.54 13.08
N GLU A 973 -32.28 -20.49 12.15
CA GLU A 973 -33.04 -20.33 10.90
C GLU A 973 -34.55 -20.22 11.13
N ARG A 974 -35.09 -20.90 12.15
CA ARG A 974 -36.50 -20.73 12.55
C ARG A 974 -36.77 -19.33 13.08
N GLU A 975 -35.80 -18.70 13.75
CA GLU A 975 -35.91 -17.31 14.18
C GLU A 975 -35.90 -16.37 12.96
N HIS A 976 -35.02 -16.58 11.99
CA HIS A 976 -35.03 -15.84 10.72
C HIS A 976 -36.37 -15.94 9.99
N VAL A 977 -36.93 -17.14 9.85
CA VAL A 977 -38.26 -17.35 9.28
C VAL A 977 -39.32 -16.54 10.04
N ALA A 978 -39.31 -16.59 11.37
CA ALA A 978 -40.29 -15.89 12.20
C ALA A 978 -40.18 -14.36 12.06
N VAL A 979 -38.96 -13.83 12.04
CA VAL A 979 -38.70 -12.39 11.87
C VAL A 979 -39.08 -11.94 10.47
N LEU A 980 -38.66 -12.65 9.43
CA LEU A 980 -39.00 -12.34 8.03
C LEU A 980 -40.50 -12.41 7.77
N ALA A 981 -41.20 -13.42 8.31
CA ALA A 981 -42.65 -13.53 8.20
C ALA A 981 -43.37 -12.37 8.92
N THR A 982 -42.86 -11.97 10.07
CA THR A 982 -43.39 -10.83 10.83
C THR A 982 -43.16 -9.51 10.08
N GLU A 983 -41.96 -9.28 9.56
CA GLU A 983 -41.61 -8.11 8.76
C GLU A 983 -42.43 -8.06 7.47
N PHE A 984 -42.60 -9.18 6.77
CA PHE A 984 -43.42 -9.27 5.59
C PHE A 984 -44.88 -8.90 5.87
N SER A 985 -45.44 -9.39 6.99
CA SER A 985 -46.80 -9.04 7.42
C SER A 985 -46.94 -7.55 7.77
N ARG A 986 -45.94 -6.96 8.43
CA ARG A 986 -45.95 -5.54 8.83
C ARG A 986 -45.83 -4.63 7.62
N TRP A 987 -44.86 -4.92 6.74
CA TRP A 987 -44.66 -4.22 5.47
C TRP A 987 -45.92 -4.27 4.61
N ARG A 988 -46.55 -5.45 4.44
CA ARG A 988 -47.81 -5.59 3.67
C ARG A 988 -48.97 -4.78 4.27
N SER A 989 -48.96 -4.55 5.58
CA SER A 989 -49.98 -3.75 6.29
C SER A 989 -49.65 -2.25 6.39
N GLY A 990 -48.55 -1.79 5.79
CA GLY A 990 -48.09 -0.39 5.87
C GLY A 990 -47.61 0.04 7.25
N LYS A 991 -47.30 -0.92 8.15
CA LYS A 991 -46.75 -0.65 9.48
C LYS A 991 -45.22 -0.62 9.39
N ALA A 992 -44.58 0.24 10.19
CA ALA A 992 -43.13 0.26 10.31
C ALA A 992 -42.60 -1.12 10.78
N GLY A 993 -41.42 -1.50 10.29
CA GLY A 993 -40.73 -2.73 10.69
C GLY A 993 -40.43 -2.80 12.18
N ILE A 994 -40.03 -3.99 12.66
CA ILE A 994 -39.56 -4.22 14.03
C ILE A 994 -38.05 -4.09 14.18
N LEU A 995 -37.29 -4.28 13.10
CA LEU A 995 -35.83 -4.21 13.07
C LEU A 995 -35.25 -2.82 12.80
#